data_AF-A0A383RH27-F1
#
_entry.id   AF-A0A383RH27-F1
#
_cell.length_a   1.000
_cell.length_b   1.000
_cell.length_c   1.000
_cell.angle_alpha   90.00
_cell.angle_beta   90.00
_cell.angle_gamma   90.00
#
_symmetry.space_group_name_H-M   'P 1'
#
loop_
_entity.id
_entity.type
_entity.pdbx_description
1 polymer ?
#
loop_
_entity_poly.entity_id
_entity_poly.type
_entity_poly.pdbx_seq_one_letter_code
_entity_poly.pdbx_strand_id
1 'polypeptide(L)'
;MPYEAKTNWKYDDTVTEKDLNRIEQGLKDAHVAEYKDITLKPGVQVIEVDNDTPFNLGSIEGRTLVNLLGKNGRFVDLTKYLPDAVTAEKEGDYVKVTLNGSKERGTFRTPTTARVGEGAPKYLLVGVVNAGTAKSAHIELSDEVNYAISSNPITGTEDQVAFAIFDGSKTSRGMSVYSHILGSKDSYAYFKDLRVFEISDEDAHQLSTFSSVEVEGRFPYVDSITNVVNPYFRFISSNMFPPAYEFKINGKGLIIDDKYSFYFEAEGEENKGIFYDLVVLPNKKYGIHTLCNNPKGNIRVEYYKDLSTAGNKNYFLISPTYHMSNKYSYIITPPNCSCVRVYLSNEQEGIIPLAGQFKFSDFVMYPFAEAHPFANQTQSMWAADCQLAADPVGMKNPDMLFIGDCGLPYVLEKWKKKTLDGFHSYERAPVKNKGFKTVMISDFAIDSDSPLDNDDCGKLFATKFDGNQLKVSDIPIVDWTDSDLVRINSSYLYLSISNEDSGWGDDYEPTVDEIKAYFLGWKMYDSLSNPPGDGVYNRTDGLNKAWGYRRQNGTYGGGTSVLPASNSPKVIDGTHGLYKLQYLKTKPTIVAISKYETGLNISKGWNMVEVGSGVVIREKANVGADIYGNFYINHLNVSGTNLSYKTNKIMRVYQGLFGSSAWRVYADSRPNGKEYLYTLKENFDPTAVYYVTYTMLDPRLAVPISGSIAENLRGTVTNVAQWASDVDRRLSVVENQKAEKGVPSLIQLTPLNSYTGSTRYPDYLQGLFVRKDSAGYVWLYGLISGGIPGTAISILPKGFRPKHSLTFAVPFYSERNADGSGGEATTRIKIAPNGGIFSNTPIQLSAEKGEWISLHLPPYLAEQ
;
A
#
# COMPACT_ATOMS: atom_id res chain seq x y z
N MET A 1 -8.59 43.72 22.70
CA MET A 1 -9.88 44.17 23.25
C MET A 1 -10.98 43.69 22.31
N PRO A 2 -12.05 43.04 22.80
CA PRO A 2 -13.22 42.75 21.97
C PRO A 2 -13.87 44.08 21.57
N TYR A 3 -14.14 44.28 20.29
CA TYR A 3 -14.80 45.48 19.78
C TYR A 3 -16.27 45.18 19.50
N GLU A 4 -17.16 45.89 20.21
CA GLU A 4 -18.58 45.92 19.89
C GLU A 4 -18.82 46.99 18.82
N ALA A 5 -19.15 46.56 17.60
CA ALA A 5 -19.56 47.49 16.56
C ALA A 5 -20.84 48.19 17.01
N LYS A 6 -20.88 49.52 16.89
CA LYS A 6 -22.12 50.27 17.07
C LYS A 6 -23.09 49.84 15.96
N THR A 7 -24.12 49.07 16.29
CA THR A 7 -25.12 48.58 15.33
C THR A 7 -26.38 49.44 15.32
N ASN A 8 -26.47 50.41 16.22
CA ASN A 8 -27.62 51.27 16.46
C ASN A 8 -27.35 52.74 16.08
N TRP A 9 -26.82 52.94 14.87
CA TRP A 9 -26.52 54.27 14.34
C TRP A 9 -27.73 55.21 14.39
N LYS A 10 -27.52 56.41 14.91
CA LYS A 10 -28.43 57.55 14.82
C LYS A 10 -27.90 58.57 13.82
N TYR A 11 -28.79 59.42 13.33
CA TYR A 11 -28.51 60.36 12.23
C TYR A 11 -27.39 61.37 12.55
N ASP A 12 -27.16 61.58 13.84
CA ASP A 12 -26.28 62.55 14.49
C ASP A 12 -25.02 61.91 15.10
N ASP A 13 -24.80 60.61 14.88
CA ASP A 13 -23.59 59.94 15.33
C ASP A 13 -22.36 60.37 14.54
N THR A 14 -21.31 60.81 15.24
CA THR A 14 -20.02 61.17 14.62
C THR A 14 -19.21 59.91 14.36
N VAL A 15 -18.89 59.64 13.09
CA VAL A 15 -18.01 58.54 12.68
C VAL A 15 -16.57 58.86 13.12
N THR A 16 -15.93 57.95 13.85
CA THR A 16 -14.55 58.10 14.29
C THR A 16 -13.59 57.25 13.45
N GLU A 17 -12.29 57.54 13.54
CA GLU A 17 -11.24 56.76 12.85
C GLU A 17 -11.28 55.26 13.21
N LYS A 18 -11.65 54.92 14.45
CA LYS A 18 -11.84 53.52 14.86
C LYS A 18 -12.98 52.81 14.11
N ASP A 19 -14.01 53.54 13.69
CA ASP A 19 -15.15 52.99 12.96
C ASP A 19 -14.81 52.78 11.47
N LEU A 20 -13.91 53.59 10.92
CA LEU A 20 -13.42 53.47 9.53
C LEU A 20 -12.36 52.37 9.36
N ASN A 21 -11.49 52.16 10.35
CA ASN A 21 -10.41 51.16 10.29
C ASN A 21 -10.91 49.72 10.04
N ARG A 22 -12.13 49.36 10.48
CA ARG A 22 -12.73 48.05 10.19
C ARG A 22 -13.33 47.96 8.78
N ILE A 23 -13.73 49.07 8.18
CA ILE A 23 -14.16 49.11 6.77
C ILE A 23 -12.93 48.89 5.86
N GLU A 24 -11.81 49.55 6.16
CA GLU A 24 -10.56 49.34 5.45
C GLU A 24 -10.04 47.90 5.60
N GLN A 25 -10.06 47.34 6.81
CA GLN A 25 -9.71 45.94 7.03
C GLN A 25 -10.67 44.99 6.31
N GLY A 26 -11.99 45.23 6.34
CA GLY A 26 -12.96 44.42 5.62
C GLY A 26 -12.79 44.49 4.09
N LEU A 27 -12.44 45.66 3.55
CA LEU A 27 -12.06 45.82 2.14
C LEU A 27 -10.78 45.04 1.82
N LYS A 28 -9.78 45.08 2.71
CA LYS A 28 -8.54 44.30 2.57
C LYS A 28 -8.84 42.79 2.58
N ASP A 29 -9.58 42.30 3.57
CA ASP A 29 -9.96 40.87 3.71
C ASP A 29 -10.76 40.36 2.50
N ALA A 30 -11.56 41.24 1.88
CA ALA A 30 -12.32 40.92 0.68
C ALA A 30 -11.47 40.94 -0.60
N HIS A 31 -10.40 41.74 -0.64
CA HIS A 31 -9.61 41.97 -1.86
C HIS A 31 -8.34 41.12 -1.92
N VAL A 32 -7.71 40.85 -0.78
CA VAL A 32 -6.43 40.16 -0.67
C VAL A 32 -6.66 38.74 -0.17
N ALA A 33 -6.12 37.74 -0.86
CA ALA A 33 -6.12 36.36 -0.36
C ALA A 33 -5.10 36.21 0.77
N GLU A 34 -5.53 35.69 1.91
CA GLU A 34 -4.66 35.43 3.06
C GLU A 34 -4.61 33.92 3.33
N TYR A 35 -3.42 33.44 3.69
CA TYR A 35 -3.12 32.02 3.85
C TYR A 35 -2.32 31.77 5.12
N LYS A 36 -2.61 30.62 5.74
CA LYS A 36 -1.90 30.11 6.91
C LYS A 36 -1.31 28.76 6.63
N ASP A 37 -0.03 28.61 6.92
CA ASP A 37 0.64 27.33 6.89
C ASP A 37 0.17 26.43 8.03
N ILE A 38 -0.02 25.16 7.71
CA ILE A 38 -0.44 24.13 8.64
C ILE A 38 0.38 22.86 8.41
N THR A 39 0.84 22.26 9.50
CA THR A 39 1.52 20.96 9.48
C THR A 39 0.64 19.94 10.16
N LEU A 40 0.18 18.96 9.40
CA LEU A 40 -0.59 17.84 9.92
C LEU A 40 0.37 16.78 10.46
N LYS A 41 0.24 16.41 11.75
CA LYS A 41 1.13 15.44 12.39
C LYS A 41 0.61 14.02 12.18
N PRO A 42 1.50 13.01 12.07
CA PRO A 42 1.11 11.60 12.06
C PRO A 42 0.17 11.24 13.20
N GLY A 43 -0.81 10.38 12.92
CA GLY A 43 -1.83 9.97 13.89
C GLY A 43 -3.09 10.84 13.83
N VAL A 44 -3.84 10.85 14.94
CA VAL A 44 -5.11 11.56 15.04
C VAL A 44 -4.92 12.88 15.79
N GLN A 45 -5.56 13.94 15.32
CA GLN A 45 -5.53 15.28 15.92
C GLN A 45 -6.80 16.07 15.58
N VAL A 46 -7.06 17.14 16.32
CA VAL A 46 -8.15 18.07 16.03
C VAL A 46 -7.57 19.39 15.53
N ILE A 47 -8.10 19.90 14.43
CA ILE A 47 -7.81 21.25 13.92
C ILE A 47 -9.10 22.06 13.85
N GLU A 48 -8.99 23.38 13.93
CA GLU A 48 -10.10 24.31 13.74
C GLU A 48 -9.79 25.30 12.64
N VAL A 49 -10.79 25.60 11.80
CA VAL A 49 -10.69 26.58 10.71
C VAL A 49 -11.89 27.51 10.71
N ASP A 50 -11.71 28.76 10.30
CA ASP A 50 -12.75 29.79 10.38
C ASP A 50 -13.77 29.73 9.24
N ASN A 51 -13.39 29.11 8.12
CA ASN A 51 -14.16 29.03 6.88
C ASN A 51 -14.01 27.65 6.23
N ASP A 52 -15.02 27.24 5.48
CA ASP A 52 -14.88 26.09 4.58
C ASP A 52 -13.76 26.39 3.58
N THR A 53 -12.78 25.51 3.48
CA THR A 53 -11.57 25.78 2.70
C THR A 53 -10.91 24.50 2.19
N PRO A 54 -10.50 24.47 0.91
CA PRO A 54 -9.63 23.42 0.41
C PRO A 54 -8.28 23.45 1.13
N PHE A 55 -7.71 22.28 1.40
CA PHE A 55 -6.33 22.19 1.84
C PHE A 55 -5.40 22.26 0.64
N ASN A 56 -4.51 23.24 0.63
CA ASN A 56 -3.46 23.35 -0.37
C ASN A 56 -2.27 22.52 0.09
N LEU A 57 -2.10 21.34 -0.52
CA LEU A 57 -0.94 20.48 -0.22
C LEU A 57 0.34 21.17 -0.68
N GLY A 58 1.30 21.34 0.23
CA GLY A 58 2.63 21.83 -0.09
C GLY A 58 3.52 20.70 -0.57
N SER A 59 4.02 19.90 0.35
CA SER A 59 4.82 18.71 0.05
C SER A 59 4.66 17.62 1.10
N ILE A 60 4.92 16.38 0.69
CA ILE A 60 5.14 15.25 1.59
C ILE A 60 6.55 14.74 1.32
N GLU A 61 7.39 14.77 2.34
CA GLU A 61 8.77 14.29 2.25
C GLU A 61 8.86 12.80 2.58
N GLY A 62 9.72 12.10 1.85
CA GLY A 62 10.02 10.71 2.10
C GLY A 62 10.75 10.50 3.41
N ARG A 63 10.69 9.24 3.88
CA ARG A 63 11.42 8.77 5.05
C ARG A 63 11.75 7.31 4.85
N THR A 64 12.93 6.90 5.32
CA THR A 64 13.37 5.50 5.29
C THR A 64 13.79 5.07 6.68
N LEU A 65 13.46 3.84 7.08
CA LEU A 65 14.09 3.16 8.22
C LEU A 65 14.71 1.85 7.75
N VAL A 66 15.88 1.52 8.28
CA VAL A 66 16.59 0.25 8.04
C VAL A 66 16.84 -0.40 9.38
N ASN A 67 16.14 -1.50 9.66
CA ASN A 67 16.37 -2.27 10.88
C ASN A 67 17.54 -3.24 10.69
N LEU A 68 18.61 -3.05 11.44
CA LEU A 68 19.81 -3.89 11.35
C LEU A 68 19.58 -5.33 11.81
N LEU A 69 18.56 -5.57 12.66
CA LEU A 69 18.17 -6.91 13.06
C LEU A 69 17.27 -7.62 12.04
N GLY A 70 16.82 -6.92 10.99
CA GLY A 70 15.86 -7.45 10.02
C GLY A 70 14.66 -8.12 10.70
N LYS A 71 14.30 -9.32 10.23
CA LYS A 71 13.23 -10.13 10.81
C LYS A 71 13.62 -10.85 12.11
N ASN A 72 14.91 -10.84 12.50
CA ASN A 72 15.35 -11.55 13.70
C ASN A 72 14.69 -10.96 14.94
N GLY A 73 14.43 -9.65 14.97
CA GLY A 73 13.75 -8.98 16.09
C GLY A 73 12.31 -9.43 16.39
N ARG A 74 11.67 -10.14 15.46
CA ARG A 74 10.40 -10.86 15.67
C ARG A 74 10.59 -12.27 16.24
N PHE A 75 11.83 -12.69 16.50
CA PHE A 75 12.19 -14.00 17.05
C PHE A 75 11.65 -15.19 16.25
N VAL A 76 11.47 -15.02 14.94
CA VAL A 76 10.85 -16.04 14.07
C VAL A 76 11.66 -17.36 14.07
N ASP A 77 12.98 -17.25 14.19
CA ASP A 77 13.93 -18.36 14.28
C ASP A 77 14.80 -18.20 15.54
N LEU A 78 14.48 -18.97 16.58
CA LEU A 78 15.19 -18.90 17.87
C LEU A 78 16.61 -19.49 17.81
N THR A 79 16.95 -20.27 16.76
CA THR A 79 18.29 -20.85 16.61
C THR A 79 19.35 -19.80 16.31
N LYS A 80 18.94 -18.60 15.88
CA LYS A 80 19.80 -17.44 15.67
C LYS A 80 20.21 -16.71 16.95
N TYR A 81 19.83 -17.24 18.12
CA TYR A 81 20.08 -16.61 19.41
C TYR A 81 20.86 -17.54 20.33
N LEU A 82 21.68 -16.95 21.19
CA LEU A 82 22.53 -17.63 22.15
C LEU A 82 21.91 -17.48 23.56
N PRO A 83 21.36 -18.55 24.16
CA PRO A 83 20.90 -18.52 25.54
C PRO A 83 22.08 -18.68 26.53
N ASP A 84 22.06 -17.91 27.61
CA ASP A 84 22.89 -18.12 28.81
C ASP A 84 22.02 -18.08 30.06
N ALA A 85 22.01 -19.18 30.81
CA ALA A 85 21.17 -19.39 31.99
C ALA A 85 19.66 -19.20 31.76
N VAL A 86 19.19 -19.35 30.52
CA VAL A 86 17.78 -19.24 30.15
C VAL A 86 17.37 -20.29 29.13
N THR A 87 16.07 -20.56 29.08
CA THR A 87 15.38 -21.19 27.93
C THR A 87 14.51 -20.15 27.24
N ALA A 88 14.23 -20.34 25.95
CA ALA A 88 13.37 -19.44 25.19
C ALA A 88 12.38 -20.23 24.33
N GLU A 89 11.13 -19.79 24.29
CA GLU A 89 10.09 -20.38 23.44
C GLU A 89 9.19 -19.29 22.83
N LYS A 90 8.53 -19.63 21.73
CA LYS A 90 7.61 -18.72 21.04
C LYS A 90 6.22 -18.78 21.68
N GLU A 91 5.66 -17.61 22.01
CA GLU A 91 4.30 -17.46 22.52
C GLU A 91 3.60 -16.35 21.74
N GLY A 92 2.90 -16.72 20.65
CA GLY A 92 2.36 -15.77 19.69
C GLY A 92 3.45 -14.89 19.05
N ASP A 93 3.27 -13.58 19.13
CA ASP A 93 4.26 -12.61 18.62
C ASP A 93 5.46 -12.43 19.56
N TYR A 94 5.38 -12.92 20.80
CA TYR A 94 6.45 -12.81 21.79
C TYR A 94 7.43 -13.97 21.73
N VAL A 95 8.65 -13.73 22.20
CA VAL A 95 9.48 -14.78 22.78
C VAL A 95 9.33 -14.70 24.30
N LYS A 96 9.09 -15.85 24.93
CA LYS A 96 9.13 -16.02 26.38
C LYS A 96 10.52 -16.52 26.76
N VAL A 97 11.24 -15.76 27.57
CA VAL A 97 12.58 -16.10 28.07
C VAL A 97 12.46 -16.45 29.54
N THR A 98 12.85 -17.67 29.92
CA THR A 98 12.67 -18.23 31.26
C THR A 98 14.02 -18.54 31.89
N LEU A 99 14.22 -18.15 33.16
CA LEU A 99 15.45 -18.41 33.91
C LEU A 99 15.64 -19.90 34.24
N ASN A 100 16.80 -20.45 33.86
CA ASN A 100 17.19 -21.82 34.16
C ASN A 100 18.09 -21.86 35.43
N GLY A 101 17.59 -22.43 36.52
CA GLY A 101 18.42 -22.83 37.66
C GLY A 101 18.81 -21.74 38.67
N SER A 102 19.96 -21.89 39.34
CA SER A 102 20.38 -21.18 40.57
C SER A 102 20.94 -19.76 40.38
N LYS A 103 20.94 -19.22 39.17
CA LYS A 103 21.40 -17.84 38.89
C LYS A 103 20.23 -16.87 38.95
N GLU A 104 20.45 -15.69 39.55
CA GLU A 104 19.44 -14.62 39.63
C GLU A 104 19.36 -13.74 38.34
N ARG A 105 20.18 -14.05 37.33
CA ARG A 105 20.25 -13.35 36.04
C ARG A 105 20.48 -14.34 34.90
N GLY A 106 19.85 -14.05 33.75
CA GLY A 106 20.01 -14.80 32.52
C GLY A 106 19.86 -13.90 31.29
N THR A 107 20.35 -14.37 30.15
CA THR A 107 20.41 -13.58 28.91
C THR A 107 20.06 -14.40 27.68
N PHE A 108 19.32 -13.81 26.75
CA PHE A 108 19.07 -14.37 25.43
C PHE A 108 19.49 -13.35 24.38
N ARG A 109 20.50 -13.65 23.57
CA ARG A 109 21.19 -12.63 22.75
C ARG A 109 21.37 -13.01 21.29
N THR A 110 21.48 -12.01 20.42
CA THR A 110 21.93 -12.22 19.04
C THR A 110 23.45 -12.47 19.00
N PRO A 111 23.97 -13.10 17.93
CA PRO A 111 25.37 -12.98 17.56
C PRO A 111 25.72 -11.53 17.14
N THR A 112 27.02 -11.26 17.08
CA THR A 112 27.61 -9.93 16.87
C THR A 112 27.39 -9.43 15.44
N THR A 113 26.82 -8.23 15.22
CA THR A 113 26.23 -7.89 13.90
C THR A 113 26.33 -6.43 13.39
N ALA A 114 27.22 -5.55 13.87
CA ALA A 114 27.29 -4.18 13.30
C ALA A 114 28.69 -3.54 13.18
N ARG A 115 28.75 -2.42 12.44
CA ARG A 115 29.91 -1.54 12.30
C ARG A 115 30.18 -0.79 13.60
N VAL A 116 31.44 -0.68 13.96
CA VAL A 116 31.93 -0.13 15.22
C VAL A 116 33.34 0.44 15.03
N GLY A 117 33.75 1.36 15.89
CA GLY A 117 35.07 1.99 15.86
C GLY A 117 35.02 3.45 15.48
N GLU A 118 36.18 4.06 15.29
CA GLU A 118 36.30 5.47 14.95
C GLU A 118 35.45 5.83 13.71
N GLY A 119 34.62 6.86 13.82
CA GLY A 119 33.67 7.28 12.79
C GLY A 119 32.41 6.41 12.65
N ALA A 120 32.17 5.45 13.55
CA ALA A 120 30.90 4.70 13.59
C ALA A 120 29.74 5.59 14.10
N PRO A 121 28.52 5.35 13.60
CA PRO A 121 27.34 6.16 13.96
C PRO A 121 26.81 5.84 15.36
N LYS A 122 25.78 6.59 15.77
CA LYS A 122 24.95 6.25 16.94
C LYS A 122 23.85 5.28 16.54
N TYR A 123 23.47 4.44 17.49
CA TYR A 123 22.48 3.39 17.30
C TYR A 123 21.38 3.51 18.35
N LEU A 124 20.12 3.38 17.91
CA LEU A 124 18.95 3.27 18.78
C LEU A 124 18.51 1.81 18.83
N LEU A 125 18.59 1.20 20.00
CA LEU A 125 17.96 -0.08 20.31
C LEU A 125 16.55 0.19 20.86
N VAL A 126 15.54 -0.48 20.32
CA VAL A 126 14.16 -0.43 20.83
C VAL A 126 13.57 -1.84 20.88
N GLY A 127 12.69 -2.09 21.84
CA GLY A 127 11.97 -3.34 21.98
C GLY A 127 10.75 -3.20 22.87
N VAL A 128 9.80 -4.11 22.76
CA VAL A 128 8.69 -4.21 23.73
C VAL A 128 9.03 -5.30 24.74
N VAL A 129 8.97 -4.94 26.02
CA VAL A 129 9.33 -5.79 27.15
C VAL A 129 8.16 -5.87 28.11
N ASN A 130 7.89 -7.09 28.58
CA ASN A 130 6.94 -7.37 29.66
C ASN A 130 7.64 -8.29 30.65
N ALA A 131 7.74 -7.87 31.91
CA ALA A 131 8.55 -8.57 32.90
C ALA A 131 7.95 -9.91 33.34
N GLY A 132 6.69 -10.24 32.98
CA GLY A 132 6.05 -11.49 33.33
C GLY A 132 6.12 -11.76 34.84
N THR A 133 6.77 -12.85 35.23
CA THR A 133 7.03 -13.17 36.65
C THR A 133 8.43 -12.80 37.11
N ALA A 134 9.28 -12.30 36.22
CA ALA A 134 10.61 -11.81 36.56
C ALA A 134 10.55 -10.60 37.50
N LYS A 135 11.58 -10.45 38.33
CA LYS A 135 11.76 -9.24 39.14
C LYS A 135 11.96 -8.02 38.25
N SER A 136 12.70 -8.17 37.16
CA SER A 136 12.84 -7.16 36.11
C SER A 136 13.35 -7.76 34.81
N ALA A 137 13.05 -7.10 33.69
CA ALA A 137 13.61 -7.39 32.37
C ALA A 137 14.04 -6.11 31.66
N HIS A 138 15.06 -6.18 30.81
CA HIS A 138 15.51 -5.05 29.99
C HIS A 138 16.20 -5.54 28.71
N ILE A 139 16.44 -4.61 27.80
CA ILE A 139 17.22 -4.85 26.58
C ILE A 139 18.56 -4.11 26.67
N GLU A 140 19.59 -4.66 26.06
CA GLU A 140 20.94 -4.07 26.07
C GLU A 140 21.61 -4.24 24.72
N LEU A 141 22.38 -3.21 24.33
CA LEU A 141 23.31 -3.28 23.22
C LEU A 141 24.73 -3.28 23.78
N SER A 142 25.53 -4.30 23.44
CA SER A 142 26.83 -4.53 24.05
C SER A 142 27.86 -5.03 23.03
N ASP A 143 29.11 -4.60 23.18
CA ASP A 143 30.26 -5.12 22.42
C ASP A 143 30.88 -6.40 23.03
N GLU A 144 30.22 -6.93 24.08
CA GLU A 144 30.60 -8.11 24.85
C GLU A 144 31.89 -7.98 25.67
N VAL A 145 32.52 -6.80 25.72
CA VAL A 145 33.80 -6.63 26.42
C VAL A 145 33.84 -5.37 27.27
N ASN A 146 33.75 -4.20 26.65
CA ASN A 146 34.17 -2.93 27.25
C ASN A 146 33.03 -1.91 27.31
N TYR A 147 32.00 -2.04 26.47
CA TYR A 147 30.95 -1.05 26.36
C TYR A 147 29.59 -1.69 26.14
N ALA A 148 28.66 -1.36 27.03
CA ALA A 148 27.27 -1.78 26.98
C ALA A 148 26.36 -0.63 27.43
N ILE A 149 25.20 -0.52 26.79
CA ILE A 149 24.13 0.39 27.20
C ILE A 149 22.83 -0.40 27.29
N SER A 150 22.25 -0.38 28.48
CA SER A 150 20.98 -1.03 28.79
C SER A 150 19.83 -0.01 28.77
N SER A 151 18.63 -0.46 28.40
CA SER A 151 17.41 0.30 28.65
C SER A 151 17.11 0.36 30.16
N ASN A 152 16.17 1.22 30.55
CA ASN A 152 15.58 1.14 31.88
C ASN A 152 14.97 -0.24 32.14
N PRO A 153 15.09 -0.80 33.37
CA PRO A 153 14.48 -2.07 33.71
C PRO A 153 12.96 -1.96 33.83
N ILE A 154 12.26 -2.89 33.19
CA ILE A 154 10.81 -3.06 33.28
C ILE A 154 10.51 -4.09 34.37
N THR A 155 9.58 -3.78 35.29
CA THR A 155 9.21 -4.65 36.42
C THR A 155 7.74 -5.07 36.40
N GLY A 156 6.95 -4.59 35.44
CA GLY A 156 5.51 -4.83 35.34
C GLY A 156 5.14 -5.90 34.32
N THR A 157 3.89 -6.38 34.42
CA THR A 157 3.29 -7.39 33.52
C THR A 157 2.62 -6.79 32.29
N GLU A 158 2.78 -5.49 32.06
CA GLU A 158 2.26 -4.80 30.88
C GLU A 158 3.36 -4.61 29.84
N ASP A 159 2.97 -4.60 28.56
CA ASP A 159 3.87 -4.24 27.47
C ASP A 159 4.38 -2.81 27.64
N GLN A 160 5.69 -2.65 27.75
CA GLN A 160 6.36 -1.36 27.81
C GLN A 160 7.45 -1.28 26.75
N VAL A 161 7.53 -0.13 26.07
CA VAL A 161 8.61 0.13 25.11
C VAL A 161 9.86 0.52 25.88
N ALA A 162 10.88 -0.33 25.75
CA ALA A 162 12.21 -0.12 26.27
C ALA A 162 13.13 0.34 25.13
N PHE A 163 13.99 1.31 25.40
CA PHE A 163 14.96 1.77 24.41
C PHE A 163 16.28 2.21 25.06
N ALA A 164 17.34 2.23 24.25
CA ALA A 164 18.68 2.63 24.66
C ALA A 164 19.47 3.21 23.47
N ILE A 165 20.34 4.19 23.73
CA ILE A 165 21.18 4.83 22.71
C ILE A 165 22.63 4.39 22.91
N PHE A 166 23.19 3.75 21.89
CA PHE A 166 24.55 3.28 21.88
C PHE A 166 25.42 4.14 20.95
N ASP A 167 26.65 4.38 21.37
CA ASP A 167 27.62 5.16 20.61
C ASP A 167 28.65 4.20 20.01
N GLY A 168 28.53 3.95 18.70
CA GLY A 168 29.38 3.00 17.99
C GLY A 168 30.87 3.35 18.01
N SER A 169 31.20 4.63 18.24
CA SER A 169 32.58 5.10 18.28
C SER A 169 33.35 4.64 19.52
N LYS A 170 32.66 4.17 20.56
CA LYS A 170 33.26 3.77 21.84
C LYS A 170 33.75 2.32 21.89
N THR A 171 33.54 1.55 20.83
CA THR A 171 33.95 0.14 20.76
C THR A 171 34.62 -0.16 19.42
N SER A 172 35.47 -1.18 19.36
CA SER A 172 36.09 -1.69 18.13
C SER A 172 35.62 -3.10 17.77
N ARG A 173 34.65 -3.67 18.51
CA ARG A 173 34.04 -4.98 18.23
C ARG A 173 32.56 -4.80 17.90
N GLY A 174 32.03 -5.64 17.00
CA GLY A 174 30.62 -5.55 16.65
C GLY A 174 29.72 -5.68 17.89
N MET A 175 28.46 -5.29 17.73
CA MET A 175 27.48 -5.30 18.83
C MET A 175 26.56 -6.51 18.78
N SER A 176 26.14 -6.94 19.96
CA SER A 176 25.12 -7.96 20.18
C SER A 176 23.95 -7.35 20.96
N VAL A 177 22.74 -7.76 20.62
CA VAL A 177 21.51 -7.35 21.31
C VAL A 177 21.15 -8.40 22.33
N TYR A 178 20.95 -7.98 23.57
CA TYR A 178 20.64 -8.85 24.70
C TYR A 178 19.22 -8.58 25.22
N SER A 179 18.49 -9.66 25.46
CA SER A 179 17.30 -9.68 26.30
C SER A 179 17.69 -10.20 27.69
N HIS A 180 17.70 -9.30 28.67
CA HIS A 180 18.08 -9.62 30.05
C HIS A 180 16.85 -9.89 30.91
N ILE A 181 16.97 -10.91 31.75
CA ILE A 181 16.00 -11.25 32.79
C ILE A 181 16.69 -11.37 34.14
N LEU A 182 16.08 -10.79 35.17
CA LEU A 182 16.49 -10.94 36.56
C LEU A 182 15.31 -11.45 37.40
N GLY A 183 15.56 -12.43 38.26
CA GLY A 183 14.51 -13.04 39.07
C GLY A 183 14.96 -14.34 39.73
N SER A 184 14.02 -15.06 40.33
CA SER A 184 14.26 -16.41 40.83
C SER A 184 14.16 -17.44 39.72
N LYS A 185 14.59 -18.67 40.01
CA LYS A 185 14.39 -19.84 39.13
C LYS A 185 12.94 -19.89 38.59
N ASP A 186 12.80 -20.24 37.32
CA ASP A 186 11.53 -20.40 36.60
C ASP A 186 10.73 -19.09 36.39
N SER A 187 11.29 -17.94 36.81
CA SER A 187 10.73 -16.64 36.42
C SER A 187 10.96 -16.39 34.94
N TYR A 188 10.01 -15.72 34.28
CA TYR A 188 10.07 -15.45 32.85
C TYR A 188 9.69 -14.02 32.51
N ALA A 189 10.16 -13.55 31.37
CA ALA A 189 9.82 -12.27 30.76
C ALA A 189 9.55 -12.45 29.27
N TYR A 190 8.75 -11.56 28.70
CA TYR A 190 8.39 -11.55 27.29
C TYR A 190 9.07 -10.40 26.56
N PHE A 191 9.54 -10.70 25.34
CA PHE A 191 10.16 -9.73 24.45
C PHE A 191 9.52 -9.84 23.06
N LYS A 192 9.32 -8.71 22.39
CA LYS A 192 8.95 -8.67 20.97
C LYS A 192 9.48 -7.41 20.29
N ASP A 193 9.48 -7.44 18.96
CA ASP A 193 9.75 -6.28 18.10
C ASP A 193 11.08 -5.58 18.40
N LEU A 194 12.13 -6.37 18.68
CA LEU A 194 13.48 -5.82 18.85
C LEU A 194 13.96 -5.20 17.54
N ARG A 195 14.58 -4.03 17.61
CA ARG A 195 15.07 -3.32 16.44
C ARG A 195 16.25 -2.43 16.77
N VAL A 196 17.16 -2.32 15.82
CA VAL A 196 18.31 -1.42 15.92
C VAL A 196 18.32 -0.53 14.68
N PHE A 197 18.36 0.78 14.90
CA PHE A 197 18.46 1.80 13.86
C PHE A 197 19.75 2.59 14.01
N GLU A 198 20.44 2.84 12.91
CA GLU A 198 21.40 3.95 12.86
C GLU A 198 20.62 5.27 12.94
N ILE A 199 21.11 6.21 13.75
CA ILE A 199 20.45 7.48 14.00
C ILE A 199 21.46 8.64 13.94
N SER A 200 20.97 9.82 13.57
CA SER A 200 21.77 11.04 13.57
C SER A 200 22.07 11.51 15.00
N ASP A 201 23.08 12.39 15.14
CA ASP A 201 23.35 13.05 16.42
C ASP A 201 22.17 13.90 16.92
N GLU A 202 21.43 14.51 15.99
CA GLU A 202 20.24 15.29 16.28
C GLU A 202 19.11 14.41 16.84
N ASP A 203 18.84 13.27 16.20
CA ASP A 203 17.87 12.30 16.73
C ASP A 203 18.27 11.82 18.13
N ALA A 204 19.56 11.52 18.34
CA ALA A 204 20.06 11.09 19.64
C ALA A 204 19.82 12.13 20.74
N HIS A 205 20.00 13.43 20.45
CA HIS A 205 19.71 14.51 21.39
C HIS A 205 18.21 14.69 21.67
N GLN A 206 17.35 14.52 20.65
CA GLN A 206 15.90 14.65 20.82
C GLN A 206 15.31 13.49 21.63
N LEU A 207 15.84 12.28 21.45
CA LEU A 207 15.32 11.06 22.08
C LEU A 207 15.31 11.08 23.60
N SER A 208 16.19 11.85 24.26
CA SER A 208 16.13 12.01 25.73
C SER A 208 14.89 12.77 26.22
N THR A 209 14.17 13.45 25.33
CA THR A 209 12.94 14.20 25.65
C THR A 209 11.66 13.44 25.30
N PHE A 210 11.76 12.31 24.60
CA PHE A 210 10.62 11.59 24.07
C PHE A 210 10.08 10.61 25.11
N SER A 211 8.75 10.49 25.17
CA SER A 211 8.07 9.38 25.84
C SER A 211 8.24 8.07 25.04
N SER A 212 8.06 6.94 25.72
CA SER A 212 8.07 5.61 25.10
C SER A 212 7.13 5.49 23.88
N VAL A 213 5.97 6.14 23.93
CA VAL A 213 4.98 6.14 22.83
C VAL A 213 5.48 6.96 21.64
N GLU A 214 6.15 8.09 21.89
CA GLU A 214 6.74 8.91 20.83
C GLU A 214 7.93 8.20 20.17
N VAL A 215 8.74 7.49 20.95
CA VAL A 215 9.83 6.65 20.40
C VAL A 215 9.26 5.53 19.53
N GLU A 216 8.21 4.83 19.98
CA GLU A 216 7.58 3.78 19.18
C GLU A 216 6.93 4.31 17.90
N GLY A 217 6.26 5.47 17.97
CA GLY A 217 5.66 6.12 16.80
C GLY A 217 6.69 6.64 15.81
N ARG A 218 7.83 7.19 16.28
CA ARG A 218 8.90 7.68 15.41
C ARG A 218 9.77 6.55 14.89
N PHE A 219 10.10 5.54 15.69
CA PHE A 219 10.95 4.41 15.32
C PHE A 219 10.19 3.08 15.52
N PRO A 220 9.14 2.82 14.72
CA PRO A 220 8.37 1.58 14.81
C PRO A 220 9.17 0.38 14.28
N TYR A 221 8.73 -0.82 14.60
CA TYR A 221 9.36 -2.04 14.11
C TYR A 221 9.20 -2.23 12.60
N VAL A 222 10.33 -2.42 11.90
CA VAL A 222 10.39 -2.72 10.47
C VAL A 222 11.14 -4.03 10.23
N ASP A 223 10.68 -4.86 9.31
CA ASP A 223 11.27 -6.18 9.02
C ASP A 223 12.61 -6.06 8.27
N SER A 224 12.88 -4.90 7.66
CA SER A 224 13.98 -4.66 6.71
C SER A 224 14.06 -3.15 6.43
N ILE A 225 14.42 -2.75 5.21
CA ILE A 225 14.20 -1.40 4.71
C ILE A 225 12.71 -1.12 4.47
N THR A 226 12.23 -0.01 5.04
CA THR A 226 10.86 0.47 4.85
C THR A 226 10.87 1.96 4.55
N ASN A 227 9.98 2.38 3.66
CA ASN A 227 9.79 3.76 3.25
C ASN A 227 8.38 4.24 3.63
N VAL A 228 8.11 5.53 3.50
CA VAL A 228 6.71 6.02 3.48
C VAL A 228 6.03 5.39 2.26
N VAL A 229 4.92 4.71 2.49
CA VAL A 229 4.13 4.05 1.43
C VAL A 229 2.71 4.57 1.54
N ASN A 230 2.15 4.96 0.42
CA ASN A 230 0.77 5.40 0.25
C ASN A 230 0.31 6.38 1.34
N PRO A 231 0.94 7.56 1.44
CA PRO A 231 0.56 8.56 2.42
C PRO A 231 -0.88 9.01 2.21
N TYR A 232 -1.59 9.21 3.31
CA TYR A 232 -2.94 9.73 3.27
C TYR A 232 -3.23 10.60 4.48
N PHE A 233 -4.24 11.43 4.30
CA PHE A 233 -4.88 12.11 5.40
C PHE A 233 -6.36 12.28 5.12
N ARG A 234 -7.16 12.19 6.18
CA ARG A 234 -8.61 12.33 6.10
C ARG A 234 -9.13 13.26 7.17
N PHE A 235 -10.18 13.99 6.83
CA PHE A 235 -10.91 14.87 7.73
C PHE A 235 -12.30 14.31 7.99
N ILE A 236 -12.71 14.34 9.25
CA ILE A 236 -14.08 14.10 9.69
C ILE A 236 -14.54 15.35 10.43
N SER A 237 -15.65 15.93 10.00
CA SER A 237 -16.18 17.18 10.56
C SER A 237 -17.69 17.11 10.74
N SER A 238 -18.23 18.10 11.46
CA SER A 238 -19.66 18.30 11.72
C SER A 238 -20.31 17.24 12.62
N ASN A 239 -19.97 15.96 12.45
CA ASN A 239 -20.39 14.86 13.30
C ASN A 239 -19.37 13.71 13.26
N MET A 240 -18.93 13.25 14.44
CA MET A 240 -18.04 12.10 14.55
C MET A 240 -18.75 10.77 14.29
N PHE A 241 -20.06 10.68 14.48
CA PHE A 241 -20.82 9.48 14.15
C PHE A 241 -21.05 9.37 12.65
N PRO A 242 -20.78 8.20 12.05
CA PRO A 242 -21.21 7.93 10.69
C PRO A 242 -22.73 7.76 10.63
N PRO A 243 -23.32 7.55 9.45
CA PRO A 243 -24.70 7.14 9.33
C PRO A 243 -24.99 5.80 10.03
N ALA A 244 -26.23 5.59 10.48
CA ALA A 244 -26.76 4.42 11.18
C ALA A 244 -26.42 3.09 10.50
N TYR A 245 -26.41 3.04 9.16
CA TYR A 245 -26.11 1.82 8.41
C TYR A 245 -24.65 1.36 8.52
N GLU A 246 -23.76 2.17 9.10
CA GLU A 246 -22.38 1.79 9.44
C GLU A 246 -22.24 1.30 10.89
N PHE A 247 -23.28 1.46 11.72
CA PHE A 247 -23.26 0.95 13.09
C PHE A 247 -23.48 -0.56 13.11
N LYS A 248 -22.93 -1.19 14.15
CA LYS A 248 -23.21 -2.58 14.48
C LYS A 248 -24.55 -2.65 15.22
N ILE A 249 -25.38 -3.61 14.87
CA ILE A 249 -26.69 -3.82 15.48
C ILE A 249 -26.54 -4.74 16.70
N ASN A 250 -27.12 -4.33 17.82
CA ASN A 250 -27.25 -5.14 19.03
C ASN A 250 -28.72 -5.56 19.20
N GLY A 251 -29.01 -6.84 18.99
CA GLY A 251 -30.36 -7.42 19.06
C GLY A 251 -31.02 -7.64 17.69
N LYS A 252 -32.09 -8.46 17.67
CA LYS A 252 -32.88 -8.76 16.46
C LYS A 252 -34.06 -7.80 16.32
N GLY A 253 -34.53 -7.58 15.10
CA GLY A 253 -35.75 -6.81 14.81
C GLY A 253 -35.57 -5.28 14.78
N LEU A 254 -34.33 -4.79 14.80
CA LEU A 254 -34.02 -3.36 14.64
C LEU A 254 -34.02 -2.98 13.15
N ILE A 255 -34.60 -1.83 12.84
CA ILE A 255 -34.75 -1.32 11.47
C ILE A 255 -34.11 0.07 11.38
N ILE A 256 -33.23 0.25 10.39
CA ILE A 256 -32.62 1.53 10.05
C ILE A 256 -33.49 2.17 8.96
N ASP A 257 -34.20 3.23 9.31
CA ASP A 257 -35.17 3.90 8.43
C ASP A 257 -34.63 5.16 7.76
N ASP A 258 -33.51 5.73 8.25
CA ASP A 258 -32.79 6.83 7.60
C ASP A 258 -31.30 6.84 7.99
N LYS A 259 -30.51 7.76 7.42
CA LYS A 259 -29.07 7.94 7.68
C LYS A 259 -28.75 8.14 9.15
N TYR A 260 -29.55 8.90 9.89
CA TYR A 260 -29.33 9.15 11.32
C TYR A 260 -30.57 8.81 12.13
N SER A 261 -31.31 7.78 11.70
CA SER A 261 -32.52 7.30 12.38
C SER A 261 -32.58 5.77 12.36
N PHE A 262 -33.06 5.20 13.47
CA PHE A 262 -33.41 3.80 13.55
C PHE A 262 -34.50 3.58 14.60
N TYR A 263 -35.20 2.46 14.49
CA TYR A 263 -36.23 2.08 15.46
C TYR A 263 -36.19 0.59 15.79
N PHE A 264 -36.68 0.25 16.98
CA PHE A 264 -36.90 -1.12 17.41
C PHE A 264 -37.99 -1.18 18.48
N GLU A 265 -38.52 -2.39 18.67
CA GLU A 265 -39.38 -2.75 19.80
C GLU A 265 -38.64 -3.75 20.68
N ALA A 266 -38.59 -3.47 21.99
CA ALA A 266 -38.02 -4.37 22.99
C ALA A 266 -39.15 -5.02 23.79
N GLU A 267 -39.06 -6.34 23.95
CA GLU A 267 -39.97 -7.13 24.78
C GLU A 267 -39.23 -7.58 26.05
N GLY A 268 -39.85 -7.47 27.22
CA GLY A 268 -39.22 -7.85 28.49
C GLY A 268 -37.89 -7.14 28.78
N GLU A 269 -36.88 -7.91 29.19
CA GLU A 269 -35.56 -7.45 29.65
C GLU A 269 -34.48 -7.42 28.54
N GLU A 270 -34.90 -7.15 27.29
CA GLU A 270 -34.00 -7.17 26.13
C GLU A 270 -33.24 -5.84 25.97
N ASN A 271 -31.90 -5.89 25.97
CA ASN A 271 -31.06 -4.77 25.53
C ASN A 271 -30.97 -4.76 23.99
N LYS A 272 -31.54 -3.73 23.37
CA LYS A 272 -31.54 -3.51 21.92
C LYS A 272 -31.01 -2.12 21.60
N GLY A 273 -30.30 -2.01 20.47
CA GLY A 273 -29.78 -0.75 20.00
C GLY A 273 -28.73 -0.91 18.91
N ILE A 274 -27.98 0.16 18.66
CA ILE A 274 -26.82 0.14 17.77
C ILE A 274 -25.58 0.61 18.51
N PHE A 275 -24.40 0.24 18.02
CA PHE A 275 -23.14 0.75 18.57
C PHE A 275 -22.08 0.99 17.50
N TYR A 276 -21.16 1.90 17.82
CA TYR A 276 -20.02 2.22 16.97
C TYR A 276 -18.76 2.46 17.80
N ASP A 277 -17.63 2.05 17.23
CA ASP A 277 -16.30 2.18 17.83
C ASP A 277 -15.59 3.39 17.21
N LEU A 278 -15.34 4.43 18.02
CA LEU A 278 -14.75 5.69 17.58
C LEU A 278 -13.33 5.84 18.11
N VAL A 279 -12.44 6.36 17.26
CA VAL A 279 -11.12 6.83 17.69
C VAL A 279 -11.28 8.18 18.37
N VAL A 280 -10.68 8.32 19.55
CA VAL A 280 -10.69 9.53 20.37
C VAL A 280 -9.28 9.83 20.87
N LEU A 281 -9.07 11.04 21.36
CA LEU A 281 -7.84 11.45 22.01
C LEU A 281 -7.98 11.28 23.54
N PRO A 282 -6.91 10.89 24.25
CA PRO A 282 -6.92 10.75 25.70
C PRO A 282 -7.03 12.12 26.39
N ASN A 283 -7.64 12.16 27.57
CA ASN A 283 -7.83 13.38 28.37
C ASN A 283 -8.54 14.51 27.62
N LYS A 284 -9.45 14.18 26.71
CA LYS A 284 -10.23 15.15 25.91
C LYS A 284 -11.72 15.07 26.23
N LYS A 285 -12.37 16.23 26.13
CA LYS A 285 -13.82 16.38 26.27
C LYS A 285 -14.49 16.07 24.94
N TYR A 286 -15.58 15.31 24.98
CA TYR A 286 -16.44 15.08 23.83
C TYR A 286 -17.90 15.28 24.22
N GLY A 287 -18.61 16.11 23.48
CA GLY A 287 -20.04 16.29 23.63
C GLY A 287 -20.79 15.23 22.83
N ILE A 288 -21.93 14.80 23.37
CA ILE A 288 -22.77 13.76 22.81
C ILE A 288 -24.25 14.13 22.98
N HIS A 289 -25.04 13.80 21.97
CA HIS A 289 -26.48 14.03 21.98
C HIS A 289 -27.20 13.08 21.01
N THR A 290 -28.44 12.72 21.33
CA THR A 290 -29.38 12.01 20.44
C THR A 290 -30.80 12.31 20.88
N LEU A 291 -31.75 12.29 19.95
CA LEU A 291 -33.17 12.30 20.26
C LEU A 291 -33.70 10.88 20.39
N CYS A 292 -34.59 10.64 21.36
CA CYS A 292 -35.35 9.40 21.46
C CYS A 292 -36.82 9.69 21.83
N ASN A 293 -37.75 9.05 21.14
CA ASN A 293 -39.19 9.17 21.44
C ASN A 293 -39.57 8.58 22.82
N ASN A 294 -38.71 7.73 23.38
CA ASN A 294 -38.93 7.07 24.66
C ASN A 294 -37.93 7.60 25.69
N PRO A 295 -38.38 8.09 26.86
CA PRO A 295 -37.49 8.64 27.89
C PRO A 295 -36.52 7.60 28.47
N LYS A 296 -36.74 6.31 28.19
CA LYS A 296 -35.85 5.23 28.59
C LYS A 296 -34.66 5.03 27.64
N GLY A 297 -34.67 5.67 26.46
CA GLY A 297 -33.56 5.63 25.52
C GLY A 297 -32.33 6.34 26.10
N ASN A 298 -31.16 5.77 25.89
CA ASN A 298 -29.94 6.19 26.57
C ASN A 298 -28.70 6.02 25.69
N ILE A 299 -27.64 6.74 26.04
CA ILE A 299 -26.31 6.60 25.45
C ILE A 299 -25.40 5.96 26.49
N ARG A 300 -24.81 4.80 26.18
CA ARG A 300 -23.76 4.18 26.99
C ARG A 300 -22.42 4.33 26.30
N VAL A 301 -21.41 4.78 27.04
CA VAL A 301 -20.04 4.96 26.53
C VAL A 301 -19.09 4.06 27.31
N GLU A 302 -18.30 3.28 26.59
CA GLU A 302 -17.24 2.42 27.11
C GLU A 302 -15.88 2.93 26.65
N TYR A 303 -14.86 2.78 27.50
CA TYR A 303 -13.53 3.40 27.29
C TYR A 303 -12.46 2.34 27.15
N TYR A 304 -11.70 2.41 26.06
CA TYR A 304 -10.72 1.40 25.68
C TYR A 304 -9.37 2.03 25.33
N LYS A 305 -8.31 1.24 25.48
CA LYS A 305 -6.95 1.63 25.09
C LYS A 305 -6.87 1.88 23.58
N ASP A 306 -7.52 1.03 22.79
CA ASP A 306 -7.53 1.06 21.33
C ASP A 306 -8.74 0.30 20.75
N LEU A 307 -8.89 0.32 19.41
CA LEU A 307 -9.97 -0.37 18.71
C LEU A 307 -9.93 -1.91 18.86
N SER A 308 -8.78 -2.50 19.15
CA SER A 308 -8.63 -3.97 19.23
C SER A 308 -9.22 -4.54 20.51
N THR A 309 -9.32 -3.72 21.57
CA THR A 309 -9.91 -4.09 22.86
C THR A 309 -11.40 -3.74 22.97
N ALA A 310 -11.95 -3.04 21.98
CA ALA A 310 -13.33 -2.54 22.00
C ALA A 310 -14.37 -3.66 22.00
N GLY A 311 -15.27 -3.62 22.99
CA GLY A 311 -16.32 -4.61 23.23
C GLY A 311 -15.99 -5.69 24.24
N ASN A 312 -14.75 -5.74 24.76
CA ASN A 312 -14.37 -6.71 25.77
C ASN A 312 -14.33 -6.04 27.15
N LYS A 313 -15.28 -6.41 28.02
CA LYS A 313 -15.49 -5.80 29.35
C LYS A 313 -14.27 -5.91 30.27
N ASN A 314 -13.37 -6.86 30.03
CA ASN A 314 -12.15 -7.01 30.81
C ASN A 314 -11.10 -5.93 30.53
N TYR A 315 -11.28 -5.15 29.45
CA TYR A 315 -10.37 -4.09 29.01
C TYR A 315 -10.94 -2.68 29.18
N PHE A 316 -11.99 -2.53 30.00
CA PHE A 316 -12.46 -1.20 30.37
C PHE A 316 -11.37 -0.43 31.12
N LEU A 317 -11.02 0.76 30.62
CA LEU A 317 -10.10 1.65 31.32
C LEU A 317 -10.75 2.27 32.57
N ILE A 318 -12.06 2.54 32.50
CA ILE A 318 -12.92 2.99 33.60
C ILE A 318 -14.31 2.38 33.40
N SER A 319 -15.14 2.42 34.45
CA SER A 319 -16.54 2.00 34.34
C SER A 319 -17.28 2.73 33.21
N PRO A 320 -18.17 2.04 32.45
CA PRO A 320 -18.99 2.69 31.45
C PRO A 320 -19.80 3.84 32.02
N THR A 321 -20.00 4.88 31.22
CA THR A 321 -20.85 6.03 31.60
C THR A 321 -22.15 6.04 30.81
N TYR A 322 -23.23 6.53 31.42
CA TYR A 322 -24.57 6.54 30.86
C TYR A 322 -25.11 7.97 30.76
N HIS A 323 -25.73 8.33 29.64
CA HIS A 323 -26.17 9.69 29.33
C HIS A 323 -27.55 9.69 28.67
N MET A 324 -28.51 10.37 29.31
CA MET A 324 -29.90 10.41 28.85
C MET A 324 -30.02 10.92 27.41
N SER A 325 -30.86 10.26 26.61
CA SER A 325 -31.34 10.85 25.36
C SER A 325 -32.12 12.14 25.60
N ASN A 326 -32.26 12.96 24.56
CA ASN A 326 -32.91 14.29 24.57
C ASN A 326 -32.24 15.33 25.48
N LYS A 327 -31.00 15.08 25.93
CA LYS A 327 -30.19 16.03 26.71
C LYS A 327 -28.76 16.04 26.19
N TYR A 328 -28.20 17.23 26.00
CA TYR A 328 -26.77 17.38 25.74
C TYR A 328 -25.98 16.90 26.96
N SER A 329 -24.98 16.07 26.72
CA SER A 329 -24.04 15.61 27.73
C SER A 329 -22.62 15.65 27.18
N TYR A 330 -21.63 15.43 28.05
CA TYR A 330 -20.24 15.29 27.64
C TYR A 330 -19.53 14.20 28.44
N ILE A 331 -18.48 13.65 27.83
CA ILE A 331 -17.55 12.70 28.44
C ILE A 331 -16.15 13.30 28.50
N ILE A 332 -15.33 12.78 29.41
CA ILE A 332 -13.88 13.02 29.44
C ILE A 332 -13.22 11.66 29.27
N THR A 333 -12.42 11.51 28.22
CA THR A 333 -11.67 10.27 28.00
C THR A 333 -10.57 10.13 29.06
N PRO A 334 -10.39 8.95 29.69
CA PRO A 334 -9.33 8.76 30.68
C PRO A 334 -7.93 8.76 30.03
N PRO A 335 -6.86 8.79 30.83
CA PRO A 335 -5.50 8.56 30.34
C PRO A 335 -5.40 7.27 29.52
N ASN A 336 -4.57 7.27 28.48
CA ASN A 336 -4.37 6.13 27.56
C ASN A 336 -5.60 5.69 26.76
N CYS A 337 -6.73 6.41 26.83
CA CYS A 337 -7.91 6.11 26.03
C CYS A 337 -7.76 6.63 24.60
N SER A 338 -7.71 5.72 23.63
CA SER A 338 -7.69 6.05 22.20
C SER A 338 -8.95 5.58 21.46
N CYS A 339 -9.85 4.88 22.15
CA CYS A 339 -11.09 4.37 21.59
C CYS A 339 -12.24 4.46 22.58
N VAL A 340 -13.42 4.84 22.10
CA VAL A 340 -14.68 4.66 22.82
C VAL A 340 -15.66 3.85 22.00
N ARG A 341 -16.40 2.95 22.65
CA ARG A 341 -17.61 2.37 22.07
C ARG A 341 -18.81 3.14 22.57
N VAL A 342 -19.63 3.62 21.65
CA VAL A 342 -20.88 4.30 21.98
C VAL A 342 -22.06 3.45 21.57
N TYR A 343 -22.91 3.10 22.55
CA TYR A 343 -24.20 2.45 22.35
C TYR A 343 -25.31 3.50 22.38
N LEU A 344 -26.23 3.39 21.42
CA LEU A 344 -27.54 4.06 21.44
C LEU A 344 -28.58 2.95 21.67
N SER A 345 -29.07 2.82 22.90
CA SER A 345 -29.87 1.65 23.31
C SER A 345 -30.90 1.97 24.40
N ASN A 346 -31.70 0.98 24.77
CA ASN A 346 -32.61 1.04 25.93
C ASN A 346 -31.94 0.64 27.26
N GLU A 347 -30.61 0.57 27.33
CA GLU A 347 -29.87 0.21 28.53
C GLU A 347 -29.61 1.42 29.43
N GLN A 348 -29.90 1.30 30.73
CA GLN A 348 -29.70 2.36 31.71
C GLN A 348 -28.81 1.89 32.87
N GLU A 349 -28.10 2.83 33.51
CA GLU A 349 -27.23 2.52 34.63
C GLU A 349 -28.02 1.92 35.79
N GLY A 350 -27.63 0.71 36.23
CA GLY A 350 -28.25 0.05 37.38
C GLY A 350 -29.72 -0.37 37.18
N ILE A 351 -30.25 -0.29 35.96
CA ILE A 351 -31.64 -0.62 35.64
C ILE A 351 -31.67 -1.73 34.59
N ILE A 352 -32.48 -2.75 34.84
CA ILE A 352 -32.74 -3.83 33.89
C ILE A 352 -33.38 -3.22 32.63
N PRO A 353 -32.92 -3.55 31.40
CA PRO A 353 -33.52 -3.04 30.17
C PRO A 353 -35.03 -3.23 30.19
N LEU A 354 -35.79 -2.20 29.80
CA LEU A 354 -37.25 -2.23 29.86
C LEU A 354 -37.86 -2.31 28.47
N ALA A 355 -38.95 -3.05 28.38
CA ALA A 355 -39.79 -3.13 27.19
C ALA A 355 -40.30 -1.74 26.74
N GLY A 356 -40.52 -1.62 25.43
CA GLY A 356 -41.08 -0.42 24.82
C GLY A 356 -40.68 -0.25 23.36
N GLN A 357 -41.26 0.76 22.74
CA GLN A 357 -40.91 1.20 21.39
C GLN A 357 -39.91 2.34 21.49
N PHE A 358 -38.82 2.23 20.72
CA PHE A 358 -37.71 3.17 20.73
C PHE A 358 -37.42 3.59 19.30
N LYS A 359 -37.42 4.90 19.06
CA LYS A 359 -36.95 5.53 17.84
C LYS A 359 -35.90 6.55 18.21
N PHE A 360 -34.68 6.31 17.76
CA PHE A 360 -33.55 7.22 17.93
C PHE A 360 -33.37 8.03 16.65
N SER A 361 -33.02 9.30 16.81
CA SER A 361 -32.70 10.20 15.69
C SER A 361 -31.65 11.23 16.10
N ASP A 362 -31.10 11.93 15.13
CA ASP A 362 -30.22 13.09 15.32
C ASP A 362 -29.04 12.83 16.29
N PHE A 363 -28.45 11.64 16.21
CA PHE A 363 -27.30 11.31 17.05
C PHE A 363 -26.03 11.99 16.56
N VAL A 364 -25.32 12.65 17.47
CA VAL A 364 -24.13 13.47 17.18
C VAL A 364 -23.09 13.31 18.29
N MET A 365 -21.82 13.31 17.89
CA MET A 365 -20.66 13.43 18.79
C MET A 365 -19.63 14.41 18.21
N TYR A 366 -18.98 15.21 19.08
CA TYR A 366 -18.07 16.30 18.69
C TYR A 366 -16.99 16.57 19.76
N PRO A 367 -15.83 17.17 19.42
CA PRO A 367 -14.63 17.19 20.27
C PRO A 367 -14.56 18.34 21.31
N PHE A 368 -15.70 18.80 21.82
CA PHE A 368 -15.79 19.84 22.87
C PHE A 368 -17.08 19.67 23.69
N ALA A 369 -17.22 20.44 24.78
CA ALA A 369 -18.33 20.29 25.71
C ALA A 369 -19.55 21.19 25.42
N GLU A 370 -19.40 22.18 24.54
CA GLU A 370 -20.47 23.13 24.21
C GLU A 370 -21.48 22.51 23.25
N ALA A 371 -22.77 22.76 23.48
CA ALA A 371 -23.84 22.17 22.69
C ALA A 371 -23.66 22.44 21.18
N HIS A 372 -23.58 21.36 20.39
CA HIS A 372 -23.45 21.41 18.95
C HIS A 372 -24.73 20.89 18.29
N PRO A 373 -25.40 21.69 17.43
CA PRO A 373 -26.56 21.22 16.68
C PRO A 373 -26.24 19.97 15.86
N PHE A 374 -27.26 19.15 15.61
CA PHE A 374 -27.12 17.99 14.74
C PHE A 374 -26.72 18.43 13.32
N ALA A 375 -25.76 17.72 12.75
CA ALA A 375 -25.36 17.79 11.36
C ALA A 375 -24.97 16.40 10.86
N ASN A 376 -25.07 16.18 9.55
CA ASN A 376 -24.54 14.98 8.93
C ASN A 376 -23.01 15.00 9.00
N GLN A 377 -22.40 13.82 9.19
CA GLN A 377 -20.96 13.67 9.07
C GLN A 377 -20.52 14.08 7.67
N THR A 378 -19.46 14.88 7.62
CA THR A 378 -18.73 15.18 6.40
C THR A 378 -17.36 14.53 6.49
N GLN A 379 -16.97 13.81 5.45
CA GLN A 379 -15.66 13.18 5.35
C GLN A 379 -15.00 13.56 4.03
N SER A 380 -13.71 13.90 4.10
CA SER A 380 -12.86 14.12 2.94
C SER A 380 -11.54 13.38 3.10
N MET A 381 -10.90 13.03 1.99
CA MET A 381 -9.63 12.29 2.01
C MET A 381 -8.73 12.74 0.86
N TRP A 382 -7.44 12.76 1.16
CA TRP A 382 -6.38 12.87 0.18
C TRP A 382 -5.47 11.67 0.38
N ALA A 383 -5.11 11.03 -0.73
CA ALA A 383 -4.26 9.85 -0.72
C ALA A 383 -3.55 9.70 -2.06
N ALA A 384 -2.36 9.11 -2.04
CA ALA A 384 -1.59 8.84 -3.26
C ALA A 384 -0.94 7.46 -3.18
N ASP A 385 -1.05 6.67 -4.25
CA ASP A 385 -0.35 5.38 -4.37
C ASP A 385 1.10 5.62 -4.81
N CYS A 386 2.02 5.67 -3.85
CA CYS A 386 3.42 5.97 -4.08
C CYS A 386 4.30 5.52 -2.91
N GLN A 387 5.61 5.47 -3.15
CA GLN A 387 6.61 5.22 -2.12
C GLN A 387 7.58 6.40 -2.07
N LEU A 388 7.85 6.95 -0.89
CA LEU A 388 8.72 8.10 -0.69
C LEU A 388 9.86 7.72 0.26
N ALA A 389 11.09 7.71 -0.26
CA ALA A 389 12.29 7.34 0.47
C ALA A 389 13.14 8.56 0.85
N ALA A 390 14.08 8.37 1.76
CA ALA A 390 15.12 9.33 2.12
C ALA A 390 16.38 8.59 2.57
N ASP A 391 17.43 9.33 2.91
CA ASP A 391 18.52 8.78 3.70
C ASP A 391 17.99 8.29 5.08
N PRO A 392 18.29 7.05 5.51
CA PRO A 392 17.72 6.47 6.72
C PRO A 392 18.23 7.04 8.05
N VAL A 393 19.36 7.77 8.04
CA VAL A 393 20.02 8.25 9.28
C VAL A 393 19.70 9.72 9.54
N GLY A 394 19.82 10.57 8.53
CA GLY A 394 19.66 12.03 8.63
C GLY A 394 18.54 12.61 7.77
N MET A 395 17.71 11.77 7.14
CA MET A 395 16.59 12.19 6.28
C MET A 395 17.01 13.13 5.12
N LYS A 396 18.27 13.06 4.71
CA LYS A 396 18.80 13.83 3.58
C LYS A 396 18.23 13.32 2.25
N ASN A 397 18.18 14.23 1.28
CA ASN A 397 17.71 13.98 -0.08
C ASN A 397 16.34 13.26 -0.14
N PRO A 398 15.31 13.70 0.60
CA PRO A 398 14.03 13.00 0.58
C PRO A 398 13.43 13.07 -0.83
N ASP A 399 12.83 11.97 -1.27
CA ASP A 399 11.81 12.00 -2.31
C ASP A 399 10.71 12.96 -1.87
N MET A 400 10.12 13.68 -2.82
CA MET A 400 9.13 14.69 -2.49
C MET A 400 7.88 14.48 -3.33
N LEU A 401 6.75 14.25 -2.67
CA LEU A 401 5.46 14.33 -3.31
C LEU A 401 5.00 15.79 -3.34
N PHE A 402 4.52 16.24 -4.50
CA PHE A 402 3.99 17.58 -4.70
C PHE A 402 2.84 17.58 -5.71
N ILE A 403 2.04 18.65 -5.71
CA ILE A 403 1.04 18.88 -6.75
C ILE A 403 1.68 19.72 -7.85
N GLY A 404 1.74 19.20 -9.06
CA GLY A 404 2.26 19.97 -10.19
C GLY A 404 1.25 21.01 -10.65
N ASP A 405 1.67 21.94 -11.51
CA ASP A 405 0.81 22.97 -12.11
C ASP A 405 -0.45 22.39 -12.76
N CYS A 406 -0.37 21.09 -13.11
CA CYS A 406 -1.38 20.04 -13.25
C CYS A 406 -2.70 20.02 -12.46
N GLY A 407 -2.62 20.41 -11.19
CA GLY A 407 -3.53 19.89 -10.15
C GLY A 407 -3.40 18.36 -9.95
N LEU A 408 -2.34 17.74 -10.48
CA LEU A 408 -2.07 16.30 -10.36
C LEU A 408 -0.88 16.04 -9.44
N PRO A 409 -0.88 14.95 -8.65
CA PRO A 409 0.22 14.60 -7.78
C PRO A 409 1.38 13.95 -8.55
N TYR A 410 2.60 14.35 -8.21
CA TYR A 410 3.87 13.86 -8.74
C TYR A 410 4.83 13.54 -7.61
N VAL A 411 5.81 12.68 -7.89
CA VAL A 411 6.96 12.43 -7.02
C VAL A 411 8.23 12.92 -7.72
N LEU A 412 8.98 13.80 -7.06
CA LEU A 412 10.38 14.02 -7.36
C LEU A 412 11.19 12.86 -6.77
N GLU A 413 11.43 11.83 -7.58
CA GLU A 413 12.16 10.62 -7.21
C GLU A 413 13.67 10.89 -7.26
N LYS A 414 14.27 11.03 -6.08
CA LYS A 414 15.73 11.07 -5.87
C LYS A 414 16.28 9.68 -5.59
N TRP A 415 15.51 8.82 -4.93
CA TRP A 415 15.92 7.46 -4.60
C TRP A 415 15.24 6.45 -5.52
N LYS A 416 16.02 5.62 -6.21
CA LYS A 416 15.49 4.48 -6.93
C LYS A 416 15.20 3.36 -5.92
N LYS A 417 14.02 2.75 -6.01
CA LYS A 417 13.62 1.59 -5.20
C LYS A 417 13.32 0.42 -6.13
N LYS A 418 13.89 -0.75 -5.83
CA LYS A 418 13.79 -1.96 -6.65
C LYS A 418 13.66 -3.18 -5.76
N THR A 419 12.78 -4.09 -6.14
CA THR A 419 12.70 -5.44 -5.57
C THR A 419 13.45 -6.36 -6.52
N LEU A 420 14.39 -7.15 -6.02
CA LEU A 420 15.08 -8.15 -6.85
C LEU A 420 14.27 -9.44 -6.81
N ASP A 421 13.43 -9.61 -7.82
CA ASP A 421 12.65 -10.81 -8.06
C ASP A 421 13.31 -11.68 -9.14
N GLY A 422 12.78 -12.87 -9.44
CA GLY A 422 13.35 -13.77 -10.44
C GLY A 422 13.25 -13.31 -11.91
N PHE A 423 12.82 -12.07 -12.19
CA PHE A 423 12.51 -11.61 -13.55
C PHE A 423 13.51 -10.59 -14.11
N HIS A 424 14.55 -10.23 -13.36
CA HIS A 424 15.66 -9.40 -13.84
C HIS A 424 16.63 -10.14 -14.77
N SER A 425 17.50 -9.38 -15.43
CA SER A 425 18.59 -9.90 -16.27
C SER A 425 19.76 -10.38 -15.43
N TYR A 426 19.59 -11.54 -14.78
CA TYR A 426 20.62 -12.17 -13.94
C TYR A 426 21.74 -12.81 -14.75
N GLU A 427 22.96 -12.63 -14.26
CA GLU A 427 24.17 -13.22 -14.80
C GLU A 427 25.07 -13.72 -13.67
N ARG A 428 25.89 -14.73 -13.97
CA ARG A 428 26.89 -15.23 -13.02
C ARG A 428 28.17 -14.41 -13.15
N ALA A 429 28.71 -13.93 -12.03
CA ALA A 429 30.01 -13.26 -12.06
C ALA A 429 31.14 -14.26 -12.38
N PRO A 430 32.16 -13.88 -13.17
CA PRO A 430 33.29 -14.74 -13.51
C PRO A 430 34.34 -14.81 -12.40
N VAL A 431 33.91 -14.98 -11.14
CA VAL A 431 34.77 -15.07 -9.95
C VAL A 431 34.45 -16.34 -9.17
N LYS A 432 35.49 -16.95 -8.57
CA LYS A 432 35.36 -18.14 -7.73
C LYS A 432 35.70 -17.76 -6.30
N ASN A 433 34.67 -17.62 -5.47
CA ASN A 433 34.81 -17.37 -4.05
C ASN A 433 34.49 -18.63 -3.25
N LYS A 434 35.09 -18.75 -2.07
CA LYS A 434 34.85 -19.85 -1.13
C LYS A 434 33.80 -19.44 -0.12
N GLY A 435 32.81 -20.29 0.13
CA GLY A 435 31.70 -20.07 1.04
C GLY A 435 30.53 -19.26 0.46
N PHE A 436 30.68 -18.67 -0.73
CA PHE A 436 29.64 -17.86 -1.37
C PHE A 436 29.79 -17.78 -2.90
N LYS A 437 28.74 -17.29 -3.58
CA LYS A 437 28.72 -16.98 -5.02
C LYS A 437 28.43 -15.51 -5.27
N THR A 438 28.96 -14.98 -6.37
CA THR A 438 28.72 -13.61 -6.81
C THR A 438 27.80 -13.58 -8.03
N VAL A 439 26.74 -12.79 -7.97
CA VAL A 439 25.72 -12.63 -9.02
C VAL A 439 25.75 -11.19 -9.53
N MET A 440 25.52 -11.02 -10.83
CA MET A 440 25.44 -9.73 -11.52
C MET A 440 24.04 -9.52 -12.06
N ILE A 441 23.60 -8.26 -12.12
CA ILE A 441 22.32 -7.88 -12.73
C ILE A 441 22.50 -6.64 -13.60
N SER A 442 22.10 -6.71 -14.88
CA SER A 442 22.42 -5.72 -15.92
C SER A 442 21.32 -4.70 -16.26
N ASP A 443 20.11 -4.81 -15.71
CA ASP A 443 18.97 -3.95 -16.06
C ASP A 443 18.73 -2.75 -15.12
N PHE A 444 19.75 -2.34 -14.35
CA PHE A 444 19.67 -1.18 -13.46
C PHE A 444 20.26 0.09 -14.07
N ALA A 445 19.75 1.26 -13.66
CA ALA A 445 20.32 2.54 -14.04
C ALA A 445 21.72 2.66 -13.44
N ILE A 446 22.65 2.92 -14.34
CA ILE A 446 24.08 2.66 -14.21
C ILE A 446 24.77 3.79 -13.44
N ASP A 447 25.71 3.44 -12.55
CA ASP A 447 26.66 4.39 -11.96
C ASP A 447 27.78 4.72 -12.95
N SER A 448 28.29 5.94 -13.07
CA SER A 448 29.40 6.21 -14.01
C SER A 448 30.76 5.70 -13.54
N ASP A 449 30.86 5.22 -12.30
CA ASP A 449 32.13 5.21 -11.59
C ASP A 449 32.70 3.79 -11.32
N SER A 450 33.91 3.73 -10.76
CA SER A 450 34.85 2.60 -10.80
C SER A 450 35.18 2.12 -9.38
N PRO A 451 35.54 0.84 -9.13
CA PRO A 451 35.83 0.36 -7.77
C PRO A 451 36.82 1.26 -6.99
N LEU A 452 36.65 1.36 -5.67
CA LEU A 452 37.48 2.10 -4.70
C LEU A 452 37.29 3.63 -4.62
N ASP A 453 36.21 4.18 -5.18
CA ASP A 453 35.82 5.59 -5.06
C ASP A 453 35.02 5.93 -3.78
N ASN A 454 34.48 4.92 -3.08
CA ASN A 454 33.67 5.03 -1.87
C ASN A 454 32.38 5.85 -2.05
N ASP A 455 31.82 5.85 -3.25
CA ASP A 455 30.67 6.67 -3.60
C ASP A 455 29.32 6.04 -3.22
N ASP A 456 29.25 4.70 -3.15
CA ASP A 456 28.10 3.90 -2.74
C ASP A 456 27.78 4.04 -1.25
N CYS A 457 28.79 4.31 -0.43
CA CYS A 457 28.67 4.42 1.02
C CYS A 457 27.69 5.53 1.42
N GLY A 458 26.58 5.15 2.08
CA GLY A 458 25.52 6.08 2.48
C GLY A 458 24.58 6.50 1.34
N LYS A 459 24.76 5.92 0.14
CA LYS A 459 23.91 6.15 -1.04
C LYS A 459 23.29 4.87 -1.59
N LEU A 460 23.77 3.71 -1.15
CA LEU A 460 23.31 2.37 -1.53
C LEU A 460 22.85 1.60 -0.29
N PHE A 461 21.63 1.09 -0.34
CA PHE A 461 21.05 0.25 0.70
C PHE A 461 20.44 -0.99 0.07
N ALA A 462 20.82 -2.16 0.56
CA ALA A 462 20.20 -3.41 0.13
C ALA A 462 19.88 -4.30 1.34
N THR A 463 18.74 -4.97 1.29
CA THR A 463 18.37 -5.98 2.29
C THR A 463 18.06 -7.30 1.61
N LYS A 464 18.43 -8.38 2.27
CA LYS A 464 18.18 -9.76 1.87
C LYS A 464 16.72 -10.18 2.07
N PHE A 465 16.38 -11.38 1.59
CA PHE A 465 15.07 -12.00 1.78
C PHE A 465 14.63 -12.15 3.26
N ASP A 466 15.58 -12.27 4.19
CA ASP A 466 15.33 -12.34 5.63
C ASP A 466 15.32 -10.96 6.32
N GLY A 467 15.53 -9.91 5.54
CA GLY A 467 15.51 -8.52 5.97
C GLY A 467 16.82 -7.99 6.51
N ASN A 468 17.86 -8.83 6.65
CA ASN A 468 19.19 -8.36 7.06
C ASN A 468 19.78 -7.45 5.98
N GLN A 469 20.52 -6.44 6.41
CA GLN A 469 21.18 -5.51 5.51
C GLN A 469 22.44 -6.14 4.89
N LEU A 470 22.63 -5.94 3.58
CA LEU A 470 23.87 -6.27 2.90
C LEU A 470 24.90 -5.16 3.15
N LYS A 471 26.16 -5.54 3.28
CA LYS A 471 27.26 -4.60 3.47
C LYS A 471 27.71 -4.03 2.12
N VAL A 472 27.73 -2.70 2.00
CA VAL A 472 28.31 -2.03 0.84
C VAL A 472 29.83 -2.28 0.80
N SER A 473 30.35 -2.66 -0.36
CA SER A 473 31.76 -2.98 -0.55
C SER A 473 32.26 -2.51 -1.91
N ASP A 474 33.01 -1.41 -1.91
CA ASP A 474 33.49 -0.77 -3.15
C ASP A 474 34.81 -1.37 -3.67
N ILE A 475 35.36 -2.37 -2.97
CA ILE A 475 36.53 -3.11 -3.45
C ILE A 475 36.16 -4.01 -4.65
N PRO A 476 37.14 -4.39 -5.50
CA PRO A 476 36.89 -5.31 -6.61
C PRO A 476 36.25 -6.63 -6.14
N ILE A 477 35.27 -7.15 -6.90
CA ILE A 477 34.56 -8.41 -6.54
C ILE A 477 35.48 -9.63 -6.44
N VAL A 478 36.64 -9.58 -7.09
CA VAL A 478 37.69 -10.62 -6.99
C VAL A 478 38.32 -10.68 -5.60
N ASP A 479 38.30 -9.57 -4.88
CA ASP A 479 38.89 -9.41 -3.55
C ASP A 479 37.86 -9.53 -2.43
N TRP A 480 36.60 -9.82 -2.77
CA TRP A 480 35.56 -10.08 -1.77
C TRP A 480 35.91 -11.36 -0.99
N THR A 481 35.94 -11.23 0.34
CA THR A 481 36.21 -12.34 1.27
C THR A 481 34.96 -12.82 2.00
N ASP A 482 33.85 -12.08 1.91
CA ASP A 482 32.63 -12.30 2.68
C ASP A 482 31.39 -12.41 1.77
N SER A 483 30.38 -13.14 2.25
CA SER A 483 29.04 -13.10 1.68
C SER A 483 28.26 -11.86 2.11
N ASP A 484 27.06 -11.69 1.57
CA ASP A 484 26.13 -10.61 1.92
C ASP A 484 26.69 -9.20 1.65
N LEU A 485 27.47 -9.09 0.57
CA LEU A 485 27.99 -7.83 0.05
C LEU A 485 27.15 -7.33 -1.13
N VAL A 486 27.12 -6.01 -1.31
CA VAL A 486 26.49 -5.34 -2.46
C VAL A 486 27.38 -4.23 -2.99
N ARG A 487 27.33 -4.02 -4.31
CA ARG A 487 27.95 -2.87 -4.99
C ARG A 487 27.18 -2.55 -6.27
N ILE A 488 27.04 -1.29 -6.61
CA ILE A 488 26.60 -0.87 -7.94
C ILE A 488 27.80 -0.34 -8.74
N ASN A 489 27.80 -0.53 -10.05
CA ASN A 489 28.90 -0.11 -10.92
C ASN A 489 28.35 0.29 -12.30
N SER A 490 29.24 0.85 -13.13
CA SER A 490 29.09 1.12 -14.57
C SER A 490 28.41 0.10 -15.47
N SER A 491 28.14 -1.13 -15.05
CA SER A 491 27.43 -2.09 -15.89
C SER A 491 26.52 -3.05 -15.13
N TYR A 492 26.71 -3.22 -13.82
CA TYR A 492 26.03 -4.25 -13.06
C TYR A 492 25.80 -3.84 -11.61
N LEU A 493 24.70 -4.34 -11.05
CA LEU A 493 24.59 -4.58 -9.61
C LEU A 493 25.27 -5.91 -9.28
N TYR A 494 26.18 -5.91 -8.31
CA TYR A 494 26.84 -7.10 -7.78
C TYR A 494 26.30 -7.47 -6.41
N LEU A 495 26.08 -8.77 -6.19
CA LEU A 495 25.63 -9.33 -4.92
C LEU A 495 26.46 -10.56 -4.59
N SER A 496 26.96 -10.68 -3.36
CA SER A 496 27.48 -11.95 -2.85
C SER A 496 26.44 -12.67 -2.01
N ILE A 497 26.24 -13.96 -2.29
CA ILE A 497 25.21 -14.81 -1.69
C ILE A 497 25.91 -16.03 -1.09
N SER A 498 25.69 -16.26 0.21
CA SER A 498 26.30 -17.39 0.90
C SER A 498 25.88 -18.74 0.27
N ASN A 499 26.74 -19.74 0.37
CA ASN A 499 26.41 -21.11 0.00
C ASN A 499 25.26 -21.66 0.85
N GLU A 500 25.17 -21.26 2.13
CA GLU A 500 24.12 -21.69 3.05
C GLU A 500 22.73 -21.25 2.58
N ASP A 501 22.62 -20.02 2.06
CA ASP A 501 21.33 -19.47 1.61
C ASP A 501 20.96 -19.92 0.21
N SER A 502 21.91 -19.89 -0.72
CA SER A 502 21.67 -20.29 -2.10
C SER A 502 21.53 -21.79 -2.27
N GLY A 503 22.26 -22.55 -1.44
CA GLY A 503 22.42 -23.97 -1.61
C GLY A 503 23.44 -24.35 -2.69
N TRP A 504 24.23 -23.41 -3.21
CA TRP A 504 25.30 -23.71 -4.16
C TRP A 504 26.60 -23.95 -3.41
N GLY A 505 27.21 -25.13 -3.54
CA GLY A 505 28.49 -25.44 -2.92
C GLY A 505 29.69 -24.76 -3.61
N ASP A 506 30.86 -24.83 -2.98
CA ASP A 506 32.10 -24.20 -3.46
C ASP A 506 32.48 -24.64 -4.89
N ASP A 507 32.35 -25.93 -5.19
CA ASP A 507 32.70 -26.53 -6.48
C ASP A 507 31.56 -26.43 -7.50
N TYR A 508 30.39 -25.94 -7.08
CA TYR A 508 29.24 -25.77 -7.96
C TYR A 508 29.18 -24.39 -8.63
N GLU A 509 28.75 -24.38 -9.88
CA GLU A 509 28.58 -23.20 -10.71
C GLU A 509 27.12 -23.11 -11.17
N PRO A 510 26.30 -22.20 -10.61
CA PRO A 510 24.87 -22.14 -10.93
C PRO A 510 24.60 -21.60 -12.32
N THR A 511 23.53 -22.07 -12.94
CA THR A 511 23.00 -21.52 -14.21
C THR A 511 22.18 -20.25 -13.95
N VAL A 512 21.92 -19.47 -15.01
CA VAL A 512 21.09 -18.25 -14.92
C VAL A 512 19.69 -18.56 -14.38
N ASP A 513 19.07 -19.65 -14.80
CA ASP A 513 17.71 -20.00 -14.35
C ASP A 513 17.72 -20.54 -12.91
N GLU A 514 18.81 -21.16 -12.45
CA GLU A 514 18.99 -21.50 -11.03
C GLU A 514 19.18 -20.25 -10.17
N ILE A 515 19.87 -19.22 -10.67
CA ILE A 515 19.96 -17.92 -10.00
C ILE A 515 18.57 -17.28 -9.89
N LYS A 516 17.77 -17.28 -10.97
CA LYS A 516 16.39 -16.79 -10.92
C LYS A 516 15.55 -17.53 -9.87
N ALA A 517 15.66 -18.87 -9.83
CA ALA A 517 14.95 -19.68 -8.84
C ALA A 517 15.28 -19.26 -7.39
N TYR A 518 16.53 -18.88 -7.12
CA TYR A 518 16.93 -18.34 -5.82
C TYR A 518 16.17 -17.05 -5.46
N PHE A 519 16.10 -16.08 -6.38
CA PHE A 519 15.34 -14.84 -6.15
C PHE A 519 13.82 -15.03 -6.15
N LEU A 520 13.32 -16.19 -6.61
CA LEU A 520 11.93 -16.64 -6.44
C LEU A 520 11.68 -17.33 -5.09
N GLY A 521 12.70 -17.40 -4.22
CA GLY A 521 12.60 -17.93 -2.85
C GLY A 521 12.83 -19.45 -2.74
N TRP A 522 13.61 -20.03 -3.66
CA TRP A 522 13.98 -21.45 -3.65
C TRP A 522 15.48 -21.63 -3.35
N LYS A 523 15.80 -22.55 -2.45
CA LYS A 523 17.17 -22.99 -2.17
C LYS A 523 17.44 -24.31 -2.89
N MET A 524 18.61 -24.43 -3.51
CA MET A 524 19.05 -25.67 -4.14
C MET A 524 19.67 -26.64 -3.13
N TYR A 525 19.52 -27.95 -3.31
CA TYR A 525 20.19 -28.94 -2.48
C TYR A 525 20.37 -30.27 -3.23
N ASP A 526 21.19 -31.16 -2.67
CA ASP A 526 21.34 -32.54 -3.14
C ASP A 526 20.30 -33.44 -2.46
N SER A 527 19.33 -33.93 -3.22
CA SER A 527 18.24 -34.77 -2.70
C SER A 527 18.68 -36.14 -2.21
N LEU A 528 19.87 -36.60 -2.60
CA LEU A 528 20.41 -37.89 -2.17
C LEU A 528 21.15 -37.76 -0.83
N SER A 529 22.04 -36.77 -0.72
CA SER A 529 22.89 -36.59 0.46
C SER A 529 22.24 -35.74 1.55
N ASN A 530 21.34 -34.82 1.20
CA ASN A 530 20.66 -33.93 2.13
C ASN A 530 19.14 -33.89 1.87
N PRO A 531 18.39 -35.01 2.00
CA PRO A 531 16.95 -35.04 1.79
C PRO A 531 16.13 -33.94 2.50
N PRO A 532 16.49 -33.46 3.71
CA PRO A 532 15.78 -32.37 4.39
C PRO A 532 15.89 -30.99 3.72
N GLY A 533 16.84 -30.79 2.80
CA GLY A 533 17.04 -29.53 2.08
C GLY A 533 17.85 -28.46 2.81
N ASP A 534 18.46 -28.80 3.94
CA ASP A 534 19.32 -27.94 4.75
C ASP A 534 20.75 -27.83 4.20
N GLY A 535 21.26 -28.88 3.55
CA GLY A 535 22.57 -28.89 2.90
C GLY A 535 22.68 -28.07 1.60
N VAL A 536 23.84 -28.17 0.96
CA VAL A 536 24.15 -27.52 -0.32
C VAL A 536 24.35 -28.56 -1.42
N TYR A 537 24.13 -28.16 -2.67
CA TYR A 537 24.48 -28.91 -3.86
C TYR A 537 25.93 -28.59 -4.28
N ASN A 538 26.84 -29.55 -4.13
CA ASN A 538 28.27 -29.38 -4.46
C ASN A 538 28.79 -30.38 -5.50
N ARG A 539 27.90 -30.90 -6.37
CA ARG A 539 28.25 -31.90 -7.40
C ARG A 539 28.39 -31.24 -8.76
N THR A 540 29.20 -31.80 -9.64
CA THR A 540 29.36 -31.32 -11.03
C THR A 540 28.68 -32.21 -12.07
N ASP A 541 28.16 -33.37 -11.66
CA ASP A 541 27.51 -34.35 -12.56
C ASP A 541 26.05 -34.03 -12.90
N GLY A 542 25.47 -33.03 -12.24
CA GLY A 542 24.11 -32.55 -12.49
C GLY A 542 22.99 -33.47 -11.98
N LEU A 543 23.33 -34.56 -11.28
CA LEU A 543 22.35 -35.52 -10.74
C LEU A 543 21.81 -35.07 -9.38
N ASN A 544 20.61 -35.55 -9.01
CA ASN A 544 19.98 -35.34 -7.69
C ASN A 544 19.77 -33.86 -7.29
N LYS A 545 19.65 -32.97 -8.27
CA LYS A 545 19.27 -31.58 -8.02
C LYS A 545 17.84 -31.53 -7.49
N ALA A 546 17.65 -30.81 -6.39
CA ALA A 546 16.33 -30.46 -5.89
C ALA A 546 16.31 -29.03 -5.37
N TRP A 547 15.09 -28.49 -5.24
CA TRP A 547 14.83 -27.15 -4.74
C TRP A 547 13.78 -27.19 -3.63
N GLY A 548 14.05 -26.53 -2.52
CA GLY A 548 13.14 -26.41 -1.38
C GLY A 548 13.02 -24.96 -0.93
N TYR A 549 11.89 -24.57 -0.36
CA TYR A 549 11.71 -23.24 0.22
C TYR A 549 11.91 -23.25 1.73
N ARG A 550 12.45 -22.16 2.27
CA ARG A 550 12.62 -21.97 3.72
C ARG A 550 11.28 -21.67 4.38
N ARG A 551 10.97 -22.34 5.47
CA ARG A 551 9.81 -22.12 6.35
C ARG A 551 10.17 -21.11 7.43
N GLN A 552 9.14 -20.56 8.10
CA GLN A 552 9.35 -19.57 9.17
C GLN A 552 10.26 -20.07 10.29
N ASN A 553 10.10 -21.32 10.72
CA ASN A 553 10.88 -21.94 11.80
C ASN A 553 12.33 -22.32 11.42
N GLY A 554 12.87 -21.79 10.32
CA GLY A 554 14.22 -22.08 9.85
C GLY A 554 14.38 -23.37 9.04
N THR A 555 13.41 -24.29 9.07
CA THR A 555 13.45 -25.56 8.31
C THR A 555 13.10 -25.39 6.83
N TYR A 556 13.36 -26.39 6.00
CA TYR A 556 13.04 -26.37 4.57
C TYR A 556 11.85 -27.29 4.24
N GLY A 557 11.16 -27.03 3.12
CA GLY A 557 10.08 -27.90 2.65
C GLY A 557 9.69 -27.69 1.19
N GLY A 558 8.74 -28.52 0.74
CA GLY A 558 8.20 -28.45 -0.63
C GLY A 558 9.22 -28.81 -1.71
N GLY A 559 10.11 -29.76 -1.41
CA GLY A 559 11.14 -30.23 -2.34
C GLY A 559 10.58 -30.60 -3.71
N THR A 560 11.20 -30.07 -4.77
CA THR A 560 10.91 -30.40 -6.17
C THR A 560 12.21 -30.74 -6.90
N SER A 561 12.16 -31.69 -7.83
CA SER A 561 13.27 -32.00 -8.74
C SER A 561 13.16 -31.27 -10.09
N VAL A 562 12.12 -30.46 -10.26
CA VAL A 562 11.93 -29.59 -11.43
C VAL A 562 12.37 -28.19 -11.06
N LEU A 563 13.24 -27.59 -11.89
CA LEU A 563 13.73 -26.23 -11.72
C LEU A 563 12.54 -25.24 -11.61
N PRO A 564 12.41 -24.51 -10.49
CA PRO A 564 11.30 -23.59 -10.32
C PRO A 564 11.39 -22.38 -11.25
N ALA A 565 10.25 -22.03 -11.86
CA ALA A 565 10.08 -20.83 -12.71
C ALA A 565 9.03 -19.85 -12.15
N SER A 566 8.58 -20.07 -10.92
CA SER A 566 7.59 -19.24 -10.22
C SER A 566 7.98 -19.01 -8.77
N ASN A 567 7.43 -17.95 -8.18
CA ASN A 567 7.56 -17.67 -6.75
C ASN A 567 7.25 -18.90 -5.91
N SER A 568 8.07 -19.14 -4.88
CA SER A 568 7.79 -20.19 -3.92
C SER A 568 6.50 -19.87 -3.16
N PRO A 569 5.80 -20.89 -2.62
CA PRO A 569 4.62 -20.66 -1.79
C PRO A 569 4.86 -19.67 -0.64
N LYS A 570 6.12 -19.56 -0.16
CA LYS A 570 6.51 -18.70 0.95
C LYS A 570 6.76 -17.25 0.56
N VAL A 571 7.09 -16.99 -0.69
CA VAL A 571 7.04 -15.61 -1.22
C VAL A 571 5.58 -15.17 -1.37
N ILE A 572 4.71 -16.05 -1.86
CA ILE A 572 3.28 -15.75 -2.10
C ILE A 572 2.54 -15.48 -0.79
N ASP A 573 2.79 -16.26 0.27
CA ASP A 573 2.19 -16.04 1.59
C ASP A 573 2.87 -14.92 2.42
N GLY A 574 3.93 -14.31 1.88
CA GLY A 574 4.66 -13.18 2.45
C GLY A 574 5.61 -13.54 3.61
N THR A 575 5.81 -14.83 3.90
CA THR A 575 6.69 -15.25 5.00
C THR A 575 8.17 -15.24 4.61
N HIS A 576 8.49 -15.51 3.34
CA HIS A 576 9.80 -15.28 2.73
C HIS A 576 9.80 -13.89 2.08
N GLY A 577 10.73 -13.02 2.51
CA GLY A 577 10.85 -11.69 1.91
C GLY A 577 11.56 -11.76 0.56
N LEU A 578 11.59 -10.64 -0.15
CA LEU A 578 12.40 -10.49 -1.34
C LEU A 578 13.58 -9.56 -1.04
N TYR A 579 14.63 -9.67 -1.83
CA TYR A 579 15.71 -8.70 -1.79
C TYR A 579 15.17 -7.32 -2.19
N LYS A 580 15.57 -6.30 -1.45
CA LYS A 580 15.20 -4.91 -1.73
C LYS A 580 16.46 -4.09 -1.91
N LEU A 581 16.42 -3.20 -2.89
CA LEU A 581 17.49 -2.30 -3.26
C LEU A 581 16.94 -0.88 -3.26
N GLN A 582 17.69 0.04 -2.65
CA GLN A 582 17.45 1.46 -2.68
C GLN A 582 18.76 2.20 -2.92
N TYR A 583 18.81 3.07 -3.93
CA TYR A 583 20.01 3.87 -4.20
C TYR A 583 19.69 5.30 -4.63
N LEU A 584 20.59 6.23 -4.29
CA LEU A 584 20.45 7.65 -4.63
C LEU A 584 20.80 7.87 -6.10
N LYS A 585 19.97 8.62 -6.81
CA LYS A 585 20.19 8.96 -8.22
C LYS A 585 21.01 10.25 -8.31
N THR A 586 21.97 10.27 -9.21
CA THR A 586 22.70 11.49 -9.59
C THR A 586 21.78 12.54 -10.22
N LYS A 587 20.76 12.10 -10.97
CA LYS A 587 19.72 12.95 -11.57
C LYS A 587 18.33 12.52 -11.09
N PRO A 588 17.65 13.32 -10.25
CA PRO A 588 16.27 13.07 -9.86
C PRO A 588 15.32 13.04 -11.07
N THR A 589 14.20 12.33 -10.96
CA THR A 589 13.16 12.29 -12.02
C THR A 589 11.80 12.62 -11.45
N ILE A 590 10.96 13.27 -12.25
CA ILE A 590 9.56 13.51 -11.89
C ILE A 590 8.71 12.33 -12.40
N VAL A 591 7.98 11.68 -11.51
CA VAL A 591 7.12 10.53 -11.79
C VAL A 591 5.67 10.90 -11.51
N ALA A 592 4.79 10.70 -12.48
CA ALA A 592 3.36 10.91 -12.30
C ALA A 592 2.73 9.79 -11.46
N ILE A 593 1.85 10.14 -10.54
CA ILE A 593 1.11 9.15 -9.73
C ILE A 593 -0.17 8.74 -10.47
N SER A 594 -0.37 7.44 -10.63
CA SER A 594 -1.47 6.88 -11.43
C SER A 594 -2.78 6.69 -10.64
N LYS A 595 -2.70 6.48 -9.32
CA LYS A 595 -3.86 6.33 -8.43
C LYS A 595 -3.76 7.28 -7.26
N TYR A 596 -4.78 8.12 -7.11
CA TYR A 596 -4.82 9.14 -6.07
C TYR A 596 -6.26 9.54 -5.76
N GLU A 597 -6.48 10.14 -4.58
CA GLU A 597 -7.66 10.92 -4.26
C GLU A 597 -7.22 12.34 -3.89
N THR A 598 -7.87 13.35 -4.48
CA THR A 598 -7.55 14.78 -4.29
C THR A 598 -8.72 15.56 -3.69
N GLY A 599 -9.77 14.88 -3.23
CA GLY A 599 -11.06 15.48 -2.88
C GLY A 599 -11.10 16.06 -1.47
N LEU A 600 -10.18 16.97 -1.16
CA LEU A 600 -10.00 17.43 0.21
C LEU A 600 -10.58 18.82 0.47
N ASN A 601 -11.65 18.85 1.26
CA ASN A 601 -12.24 20.05 1.81
C ASN A 601 -12.21 19.96 3.34
N ILE A 602 -11.84 21.07 3.99
CA ILE A 602 -11.89 21.22 5.43
C ILE A 602 -13.13 22.07 5.73
N SER A 603 -13.98 21.59 6.63
CA SER A 603 -15.21 22.30 6.97
C SER A 603 -14.95 23.34 8.04
N LYS A 604 -15.70 24.44 8.03
CA LYS A 604 -15.67 25.44 9.09
C LYS A 604 -15.86 24.81 10.48
N GLY A 605 -15.07 25.30 11.43
CA GLY A 605 -15.03 24.81 12.81
C GLY A 605 -14.06 23.65 12.96
N TRP A 606 -14.42 22.70 13.82
CA TRP A 606 -13.57 21.57 14.17
C TRP A 606 -13.52 20.52 13.05
N ASN A 607 -12.34 19.92 12.89
CA ASN A 607 -12.11 18.78 12.03
C ASN A 607 -11.20 17.79 12.75
N MET A 608 -11.66 16.55 12.87
CA MET A 608 -10.83 15.43 13.28
C MET A 608 -10.00 14.96 12.10
N VAL A 609 -8.68 15.07 12.21
CA VAL A 609 -7.72 14.70 11.17
C VAL A 609 -7.05 13.40 11.55
N GLU A 610 -6.95 12.49 10.61
CA GLU A 610 -6.07 11.34 10.69
C GLU A 610 -5.04 11.43 9.59
N VAL A 611 -3.76 11.39 9.95
CA VAL A 611 -2.62 11.32 9.02
C VAL A 611 -1.97 9.96 9.16
N GLY A 612 -1.82 9.25 8.04
CA GLY A 612 -1.30 7.89 8.05
C GLY A 612 -0.56 7.53 6.77
N SER A 613 -0.19 6.25 6.71
CA SER A 613 0.46 5.63 5.56
C SER A 613 -0.17 4.27 5.29
N GLY A 614 -0.02 3.78 4.06
CA GLY A 614 -0.46 2.45 3.65
C GLY A 614 -1.94 2.35 3.35
N VAL A 615 -2.58 3.41 2.87
CA VAL A 615 -3.91 3.27 2.29
C VAL A 615 -3.83 2.64 0.90
N VAL A 616 -4.67 1.67 0.63
CA VAL A 616 -4.87 1.12 -0.71
C VAL A 616 -6.20 1.65 -1.21
N ILE A 617 -6.15 2.43 -2.29
CA ILE A 617 -7.31 3.15 -2.81
C ILE A 617 -7.95 2.34 -3.92
N ARG A 618 -9.25 2.06 -3.78
CA ARG A 618 -10.11 1.42 -4.79
C ARG A 618 -9.43 0.22 -5.46
N GLU A 619 -8.89 -0.70 -4.65
CA GLU A 619 -8.41 -1.98 -5.17
C GLU A 619 -9.58 -2.77 -5.71
N LYS A 620 -9.45 -3.31 -6.93
CA LYS A 620 -10.45 -4.21 -7.48
C LYS A 620 -10.50 -5.48 -6.64
N ALA A 621 -11.64 -5.76 -6.04
CA ALA A 621 -11.85 -6.92 -5.20
C ALA A 621 -12.36 -8.12 -6.01
N ASN A 622 -11.83 -9.30 -5.69
CA ASN A 622 -12.40 -10.56 -6.14
C ASN A 622 -13.44 -11.03 -5.13
N VAL A 623 -14.67 -11.21 -5.58
CA VAL A 623 -15.78 -11.68 -4.74
C VAL A 623 -15.92 -13.19 -4.90
N GLY A 624 -16.01 -13.91 -3.77
CA GLY A 624 -16.18 -15.36 -3.74
C GLY A 624 -17.36 -15.77 -2.88
N ALA A 625 -17.99 -16.88 -3.22
CA ALA A 625 -19.12 -17.44 -2.48
C ALA A 625 -18.66 -18.56 -1.53
N ASP A 626 -19.29 -18.68 -0.37
CA ASP A 626 -19.19 -19.87 0.49
C ASP A 626 -20.14 -21.00 0.03
N ILE A 627 -20.13 -22.10 0.78
CA ILE A 627 -20.99 -23.28 0.53
C ILE A 627 -22.49 -22.98 0.67
N TYR A 628 -22.87 -21.89 1.33
CA TYR A 628 -24.25 -21.47 1.54
C TYR A 628 -24.71 -20.42 0.51
N GLY A 629 -23.80 -19.97 -0.36
CA GLY A 629 -24.06 -18.98 -1.40
C GLY A 629 -23.96 -17.53 -0.92
N ASN A 630 -23.41 -17.28 0.28
CA ASN A 630 -23.10 -15.92 0.75
C ASN A 630 -21.76 -15.45 0.18
N PHE A 631 -21.58 -14.15 0.03
CA PHE A 631 -20.43 -13.58 -0.67
C PHE A 631 -19.47 -12.88 0.27
N TYR A 632 -18.17 -13.05 -0.02
CA TYR A 632 -17.07 -12.57 0.81
C TYR A 632 -16.01 -11.86 -0.03
N ILE A 633 -15.36 -10.91 0.61
CA ILE A 633 -14.09 -10.30 0.16
C ILE A 633 -13.12 -10.34 1.33
N ASN A 634 -11.86 -10.65 1.06
CA ASN A 634 -10.75 -10.73 2.01
C ASN A 634 -10.86 -11.86 3.05
N HIS A 635 -11.43 -13.01 2.70
CA HIS A 635 -11.70 -14.10 3.63
C HIS A 635 -10.82 -15.34 3.34
N LEU A 636 -10.00 -15.75 4.31
CA LEU A 636 -8.97 -16.80 4.12
C LEU A 636 -9.55 -18.18 3.75
N ASN A 637 -10.76 -18.50 4.21
CA ASN A 637 -11.40 -19.79 3.87
C ASN A 637 -12.17 -19.75 2.54
N VAL A 638 -12.26 -18.60 1.86
CA VAL A 638 -12.89 -18.48 0.54
C VAL A 638 -11.81 -18.15 -0.47
N SER A 639 -11.40 -19.18 -1.21
CA SER A 639 -10.26 -19.12 -2.13
C SER A 639 -10.41 -17.98 -3.15
N GLY A 640 -9.33 -17.24 -3.39
CA GLY A 640 -9.26 -16.19 -4.38
C GLY A 640 -9.86 -14.84 -3.97
N THR A 641 -10.39 -14.71 -2.74
CA THR A 641 -11.02 -13.46 -2.28
C THR A 641 -10.07 -12.48 -1.59
N ASN A 642 -8.82 -12.88 -1.34
CA ASN A 642 -7.85 -12.06 -0.62
C ASN A 642 -7.58 -10.75 -1.33
N LEU A 643 -7.57 -9.65 -0.57
CA LEU A 643 -6.99 -8.39 -1.01
C LEU A 643 -5.47 -8.53 -1.10
N SER A 644 -4.84 -7.66 -1.89
CA SER A 644 -3.41 -7.71 -2.21
C SER A 644 -2.51 -7.57 -0.99
N TYR A 645 -2.96 -6.81 0.03
CA TYR A 645 -2.26 -6.61 1.28
C TYR A 645 -3.09 -7.11 2.46
N LYS A 646 -2.41 -7.62 3.50
CA LYS A 646 -3.05 -7.88 4.80
C LYS A 646 -3.71 -6.60 5.28
N THR A 647 -5.01 -6.67 5.56
CA THR A 647 -5.83 -5.50 5.88
C THR A 647 -5.82 -5.19 7.37
N ASN A 648 -5.57 -3.94 7.78
CA ASN A 648 -5.81 -3.48 9.16
C ASN A 648 -7.27 -3.05 9.34
N LYS A 649 -7.75 -2.21 8.42
CA LYS A 649 -9.07 -1.58 8.50
C LYS A 649 -9.63 -1.33 7.12
N ILE A 650 -10.83 -1.83 6.87
CA ILE A 650 -11.62 -1.57 5.68
C ILE A 650 -12.33 -0.23 5.88
N MET A 651 -12.06 0.71 4.98
CA MET A 651 -12.64 2.05 5.04
C MET A 651 -13.95 2.10 4.25
N ARG A 652 -13.98 1.49 3.06
CA ARG A 652 -15.16 1.54 2.19
C ARG A 652 -15.17 0.47 1.11
N VAL A 653 -16.36 -0.01 0.77
CA VAL A 653 -16.63 -0.81 -0.44
C VAL A 653 -17.38 0.03 -1.45
N TYR A 654 -17.00 -0.12 -2.71
CA TYR A 654 -17.64 0.51 -3.85
C TYR A 654 -18.22 -0.56 -4.77
N GLN A 655 -19.46 -0.35 -5.20
CA GLN A 655 -20.11 -1.09 -6.27
C GLN A 655 -20.11 -0.17 -7.51
N GLY A 656 -19.19 -0.42 -8.44
CA GLY A 656 -18.89 0.52 -9.51
C GLY A 656 -18.30 1.83 -8.98
N LEU A 657 -19.01 2.94 -9.18
CA LEU A 657 -18.56 4.28 -8.77
C LEU A 657 -19.07 4.70 -7.38
N PHE A 658 -20.07 4.00 -6.85
CA PHE A 658 -20.79 4.40 -5.64
C PHE A 658 -20.40 3.53 -4.44
N GLY A 659 -20.44 4.10 -3.24
CA GLY A 659 -20.29 3.31 -2.01
C GLY A 659 -21.46 2.33 -1.86
N SER A 660 -21.18 1.10 -1.42
CA SER A 660 -22.20 0.09 -1.17
C SER A 660 -22.47 -0.04 0.34
N SER A 661 -23.74 -0.01 0.72
CA SER A 661 -24.21 -0.26 2.09
C SER A 661 -24.61 -1.73 2.32
N ALA A 662 -24.62 -2.55 1.28
CA ALA A 662 -24.97 -3.97 1.34
C ALA A 662 -23.92 -4.81 2.09
N TRP A 663 -22.66 -4.39 2.03
CA TRP A 663 -21.55 -5.11 2.62
C TRP A 663 -21.34 -4.74 4.08
N ARG A 664 -21.08 -5.75 4.91
CA ARG A 664 -20.80 -5.63 6.33
C ARG A 664 -19.37 -6.01 6.63
N VAL A 665 -18.73 -5.26 7.53
CA VAL A 665 -17.35 -5.51 7.97
C VAL A 665 -17.38 -6.40 9.21
N TYR A 666 -16.55 -7.45 9.20
CA TYR A 666 -16.35 -8.35 10.32
C TYR A 666 -14.87 -8.44 10.68
N ALA A 667 -14.58 -8.60 11.97
CA ALA A 667 -13.25 -8.78 12.52
C ALA A 667 -13.24 -10.02 13.42
N ASP A 668 -12.72 -11.13 12.90
CA ASP A 668 -12.54 -12.40 13.61
C ASP A 668 -11.23 -13.07 13.16
N SER A 669 -11.07 -14.39 13.34
CA SER A 669 -9.84 -15.13 12.97
C SER A 669 -9.75 -15.56 11.49
N ARG A 670 -10.74 -15.24 10.66
CA ARG A 670 -10.84 -15.62 9.24
C ARG A 670 -10.37 -14.61 8.19
N PRO A 671 -10.13 -13.31 8.47
CA PRO A 671 -9.69 -12.35 7.44
C PRO A 671 -8.21 -12.51 7.07
N ASN A 672 -7.85 -12.10 5.85
CA ASN A 672 -6.46 -11.83 5.50
C ASN A 672 -6.03 -10.48 6.09
N GLY A 673 -5.60 -10.51 7.36
CA GLY A 673 -5.36 -9.32 8.18
C GLY A 673 -6.28 -9.31 9.40
N LYS A 674 -7.03 -8.22 9.61
CA LYS A 674 -7.96 -8.03 10.74
C LYS A 674 -9.43 -7.95 10.35
N GLU A 675 -9.74 -7.60 9.11
CA GLU A 675 -11.12 -7.36 8.67
C GLU A 675 -11.43 -8.00 7.30
N TYR A 676 -12.65 -8.49 7.15
CA TYR A 676 -13.22 -8.98 5.88
C TYR A 676 -14.63 -8.42 5.68
N LEU A 677 -15.13 -8.57 4.45
CA LEU A 677 -16.47 -8.13 4.08
C LEU A 677 -17.37 -9.32 3.79
N TYR A 678 -18.63 -9.18 4.17
CA TYR A 678 -19.69 -10.15 3.99
C TYR A 678 -20.93 -9.48 3.41
N THR A 679 -21.61 -10.15 2.48
CA THR A 679 -22.97 -9.81 2.08
C THR A 679 -23.80 -11.07 1.86
N LEU A 680 -25.09 -10.96 2.13
CA LEU A 680 -26.08 -11.98 1.82
C LEU A 680 -26.29 -12.08 0.30
N LYS A 681 -26.71 -13.26 -0.16
CA LYS A 681 -26.93 -13.57 -1.57
C LYS A 681 -27.91 -12.61 -2.24
N GLU A 682 -29.00 -12.27 -1.55
CA GLU A 682 -30.05 -11.36 -2.01
C GLU A 682 -29.57 -9.92 -2.23
N ASN A 683 -28.47 -9.52 -1.58
CA ASN A 683 -27.92 -8.18 -1.67
C ASN A 683 -26.74 -8.09 -2.65
N PHE A 684 -26.28 -9.23 -3.19
CA PHE A 684 -25.14 -9.27 -4.11
C PHE A 684 -25.58 -9.02 -5.55
N ASP A 685 -24.97 -8.02 -6.18
CA ASP A 685 -25.09 -7.77 -7.62
C ASP A 685 -23.91 -8.40 -8.36
N PRO A 686 -24.12 -9.49 -9.14
CA PRO A 686 -23.06 -10.16 -9.88
C PRO A 686 -22.60 -9.38 -11.13
N THR A 687 -23.32 -8.34 -11.53
CA THR A 687 -22.98 -7.53 -12.72
C THR A 687 -22.05 -6.36 -12.40
N ALA A 688 -21.94 -6.00 -11.12
CA ALA A 688 -21.10 -4.92 -10.67
C ALA A 688 -19.64 -5.35 -10.46
N VAL A 689 -18.72 -4.41 -10.69
CA VAL A 689 -17.32 -4.53 -10.27
C VAL A 689 -17.18 -3.91 -8.88
N TYR A 690 -16.58 -4.65 -7.96
CA TYR A 690 -16.37 -4.19 -6.59
C TYR A 690 -14.96 -3.65 -6.40
N TYR A 691 -14.86 -2.53 -5.69
CA TYR A 691 -13.59 -1.96 -5.26
C TYR A 691 -13.59 -1.76 -3.74
N VAL A 692 -12.42 -1.91 -3.12
CA VAL A 692 -12.26 -1.74 -1.68
C VAL A 692 -11.16 -0.72 -1.41
N THR A 693 -11.42 0.18 -0.48
CA THR A 693 -10.40 1.06 0.10
C THR A 693 -10.14 0.65 1.54
N TYR A 694 -8.88 0.45 1.90
CA TYR A 694 -8.49 -0.09 3.19
C TYR A 694 -7.06 0.33 3.55
N THR A 695 -6.72 0.29 4.84
CA THR A 695 -5.33 0.48 5.31
C THR A 695 -4.66 -0.87 5.49
N MET A 696 -3.40 -1.00 5.07
CA MET A 696 -2.58 -2.19 5.30
C MET A 696 -2.39 -2.46 6.81
N LEU A 697 -2.09 -3.72 7.19
CA LEU A 697 -1.76 -4.15 8.56
C LEU A 697 -0.35 -3.75 9.00
N ASP A 698 0.62 -3.84 8.10
CA ASP A 698 2.02 -3.51 8.38
C ASP A 698 2.50 -2.18 7.70
N PRO A 699 1.75 -1.05 7.66
CA PRO A 699 2.26 0.20 7.12
C PRO A 699 3.05 0.92 8.20
N ARG A 700 4.34 1.13 7.93
CA ARG A 700 5.29 1.34 9.02
C ARG A 700 5.80 2.76 9.18
N LEU A 701 5.50 3.70 8.27
CA LEU A 701 6.07 5.04 8.33
C LEU A 701 5.10 6.12 7.84
N ALA A 702 4.47 6.82 8.79
CA ALA A 702 3.78 8.08 8.53
C ALA A 702 4.73 9.26 8.77
N VAL A 703 4.53 10.35 8.03
CA VAL A 703 5.32 11.58 8.10
C VAL A 703 4.38 12.78 8.25
N PRO A 704 4.86 13.90 8.81
CA PRO A 704 4.12 15.14 8.80
C PRO A 704 3.80 15.59 7.37
N ILE A 705 2.64 16.22 7.19
CA ILE A 705 2.19 16.75 5.90
C ILE A 705 2.08 18.26 6.02
N SER A 706 2.86 18.98 5.23
CA SER A 706 2.84 20.43 5.19
C SER A 706 1.93 20.93 4.08
N GLY A 707 1.15 21.96 4.37
CA GLY A 707 0.30 22.65 3.41
C GLY A 707 -0.18 23.98 3.97
N SER A 708 -1.15 24.57 3.28
CA SER A 708 -1.77 25.82 3.71
C SER A 708 -3.28 25.80 3.54
N ILE A 709 -3.94 26.67 4.29
CA ILE A 709 -5.38 26.92 4.22
C ILE A 709 -5.63 28.40 4.02
N ALA A 710 -6.73 28.76 3.35
CA ALA A 710 -7.13 30.16 3.26
C ALA A 710 -7.72 30.63 4.59
N GLU A 711 -7.31 31.82 5.05
CA GLU A 711 -7.84 32.44 6.27
C GLU A 711 -9.09 33.29 5.98
N ASN A 712 -9.29 33.70 4.73
CA ASN A 712 -10.42 34.54 4.32
C ASN A 712 -11.16 34.02 3.07
N LEU A 713 -12.36 34.54 2.84
CA LEU A 713 -13.22 34.15 1.72
C LEU A 713 -12.55 34.36 0.36
N ARG A 714 -11.73 35.42 0.21
CA ARG A 714 -11.01 35.69 -1.04
C ARG A 714 -10.01 34.57 -1.36
N GLY A 715 -9.27 34.10 -0.37
CA GLY A 715 -8.36 32.95 -0.52
C GLY A 715 -9.12 31.67 -0.85
N THR A 716 -10.23 31.38 -0.16
CA THR A 716 -11.07 30.21 -0.45
C THR A 716 -11.59 30.24 -1.90
N VAL A 717 -12.14 31.36 -2.36
CA VAL A 717 -12.64 31.52 -3.74
C VAL A 717 -11.51 31.36 -4.75
N THR A 718 -10.33 31.89 -4.45
CA THR A 718 -9.14 31.76 -5.30
C THR A 718 -8.72 30.28 -5.44
N ASN A 719 -8.68 29.54 -4.33
CA ASN A 719 -8.37 28.10 -4.34
C ASN A 719 -9.40 27.30 -5.15
N VAL A 720 -10.69 27.59 -4.97
CA VAL A 720 -11.78 26.90 -5.70
C VAL A 720 -11.70 27.20 -7.20
N ALA A 721 -11.44 28.45 -7.59
CA ALA A 721 -11.27 28.82 -9.00
C ALA A 721 -10.07 28.11 -9.63
N GLN A 722 -8.94 28.03 -8.92
CA GLN A 722 -7.77 27.27 -9.37
C GLN A 722 -8.09 25.79 -9.54
N TRP A 723 -8.75 25.18 -8.55
CA TRP A 723 -9.15 23.79 -8.61
C TRP A 723 -10.11 23.50 -9.77
N ALA A 724 -11.08 24.38 -10.02
CA ALA A 724 -11.99 24.26 -11.17
C ALA A 724 -11.23 24.33 -12.50
N SER A 725 -10.26 25.23 -12.63
CA SER A 725 -9.39 25.32 -13.81
C SER A 725 -8.56 24.05 -14.01
N ASP A 726 -8.06 23.44 -12.93
CA ASP A 726 -7.31 22.18 -13.00
C ASP A 726 -8.19 21.01 -13.42
N VAL A 727 -9.42 20.94 -12.89
CA VAL A 727 -10.41 19.94 -13.28
C VAL A 727 -10.76 20.07 -14.76
N ASP A 728 -10.98 21.28 -15.26
CA ASP A 728 -11.30 21.52 -16.67
C ASP A 728 -10.18 21.05 -17.60
N ARG A 729 -8.92 21.39 -17.30
CA ARG A 729 -7.78 20.91 -18.08
C ARG A 729 -7.63 19.39 -18.02
N ARG A 730 -7.82 18.77 -16.85
CA ARG A 730 -7.77 17.29 -16.70
C ARG A 730 -8.88 16.63 -17.51
N LEU A 731 -10.08 17.21 -17.49
CA LEU A 731 -11.23 16.73 -18.26
C LEU A 731 -10.93 16.81 -19.75
N SER A 732 -10.38 17.93 -20.23
CA SER A 732 -9.98 18.08 -21.64
C SER A 732 -8.98 17.00 -22.09
N VAL A 733 -7.99 16.65 -21.25
CA VAL A 733 -7.07 15.54 -21.54
C VAL A 733 -7.80 14.20 -21.63
N VAL A 734 -8.72 13.92 -20.70
CA VAL A 734 -9.51 12.69 -20.71
C VAL A 734 -10.40 12.61 -21.95
N GLU A 735 -11.04 13.71 -22.33
CA GLU A 735 -11.88 13.81 -23.52
C GLU A 735 -11.06 13.57 -24.79
N ASN A 736 -9.87 14.17 -24.90
CA ASN A 736 -8.95 13.93 -26.02
C ASN A 736 -8.47 12.48 -26.07
N GLN A 737 -8.02 11.91 -24.95
CA GLN A 737 -7.59 10.51 -24.91
C GLN A 737 -8.72 9.53 -25.25
N LYS A 738 -9.95 9.85 -24.86
CA LYS A 738 -11.14 9.05 -25.21
C LYS A 738 -11.48 9.20 -26.70
N ALA A 739 -11.35 10.40 -27.26
CA ALA A 739 -11.53 10.65 -28.68
C ALA A 739 -10.49 9.91 -29.53
N GLU A 740 -9.22 9.91 -29.12
CA GLU A 740 -8.12 9.18 -29.77
C GLU A 740 -8.33 7.66 -29.73
N LYS A 741 -8.76 7.10 -28.59
CA LYS A 741 -9.16 5.68 -28.49
C LYS A 741 -10.37 5.32 -29.35
N GLY A 742 -11.16 6.32 -29.76
CA GLY A 742 -12.30 6.17 -30.67
C GLY A 742 -11.93 6.11 -32.16
N VAL A 743 -10.66 6.34 -32.52
CA VAL A 743 -10.19 6.25 -33.92
C VAL A 743 -9.55 4.86 -34.15
N PRO A 744 -10.25 3.91 -34.81
CA PRO A 744 -9.67 2.59 -35.06
C PRO A 744 -8.48 2.68 -36.03
N SER A 745 -7.31 2.22 -35.59
CA SER A 745 -6.05 2.23 -36.35
C SER A 745 -6.16 1.39 -37.63
N LEU A 746 -5.87 2.01 -38.78
CA LEU A 746 -5.78 1.37 -40.08
C LEU A 746 -4.46 0.60 -40.18
N ILE A 747 -4.51 -0.70 -40.49
CA ILE A 747 -3.35 -1.59 -40.63
C ILE A 747 -3.14 -1.90 -42.10
N GLN A 748 -1.93 -1.66 -42.63
CA GLN A 748 -1.56 -2.12 -43.96
C GLN A 748 -1.21 -3.61 -43.91
N LEU A 749 -1.84 -4.41 -44.78
CA LEU A 749 -1.56 -5.84 -44.92
C LEU A 749 -0.48 -6.04 -45.98
N THR A 750 0.47 -6.92 -45.70
CA THR A 750 1.52 -7.31 -46.65
C THR A 750 0.93 -8.17 -47.77
N PRO A 751 1.00 -7.76 -49.04
CA PRO A 751 0.62 -8.61 -50.16
C PRO A 751 1.55 -9.82 -50.29
N LEU A 752 1.00 -10.97 -50.69
CA LEU A 752 1.71 -12.23 -50.89
C LEU A 752 1.61 -12.68 -52.36
N ASN A 753 2.36 -13.72 -52.74
CA ASN A 753 2.23 -14.41 -54.03
C ASN A 753 2.25 -13.49 -55.27
N SER A 754 3.10 -12.46 -55.24
CA SER A 754 3.26 -11.44 -56.31
C SER A 754 2.06 -10.51 -56.52
N TYR A 755 1.10 -10.48 -55.59
CA TYR A 755 0.11 -9.41 -55.54
C TYR A 755 0.79 -8.10 -55.11
N THR A 756 0.34 -6.98 -55.66
CA THR A 756 0.84 -5.63 -55.35
C THR A 756 -0.34 -4.65 -55.30
N GLY A 757 -0.13 -3.43 -54.80
CA GLY A 757 -1.13 -2.36 -54.91
C GLY A 757 -1.28 -1.91 -56.37
N SER A 758 -2.51 -1.62 -56.80
CA SER A 758 -2.74 -1.08 -58.15
C SER A 758 -2.22 0.36 -58.25
N THR A 759 -1.55 0.69 -59.37
CA THR A 759 -1.02 2.04 -59.67
C THR A 759 -1.96 2.86 -60.56
N ARG A 760 -3.10 2.31 -60.99
CA ARG A 760 -3.97 2.95 -61.99
C ARG A 760 -4.70 4.19 -61.48
N TYR A 761 -5.01 4.24 -60.19
CA TYR A 761 -5.67 5.38 -59.55
C TYR A 761 -4.79 5.89 -58.42
N PRO A 762 -3.86 6.82 -58.69
CA PRO A 762 -2.88 7.26 -57.71
C PRO A 762 -3.50 7.97 -56.49
N ASP A 763 -4.71 8.53 -56.66
CA ASP A 763 -5.49 9.20 -55.60
C ASP A 763 -6.27 8.23 -54.68
N TYR A 764 -6.25 6.92 -54.98
CA TYR A 764 -6.88 5.89 -54.16
C TYR A 764 -5.83 5.19 -53.25
N LEU A 765 -6.27 4.56 -52.15
CA LEU A 765 -5.38 3.80 -51.26
C LEU A 765 -4.66 2.68 -52.03
N GLN A 766 -3.39 2.92 -52.36
CA GLN A 766 -2.53 1.98 -53.06
C GLN A 766 -2.06 0.88 -52.09
N GLY A 767 -2.59 -0.33 -52.26
CA GLY A 767 -2.31 -1.47 -51.38
C GLY A 767 -3.56 -2.01 -50.70
N LEU A 768 -3.36 -2.88 -49.71
CA LEU A 768 -4.42 -3.55 -48.97
C LEU A 768 -4.37 -3.15 -47.50
N PHE A 769 -5.51 -2.72 -46.96
CA PHE A 769 -5.64 -2.21 -45.59
C PHE A 769 -6.81 -2.86 -44.88
N VAL A 770 -6.69 -3.00 -43.56
CA VAL A 770 -7.76 -3.49 -42.68
C VAL A 770 -7.90 -2.60 -41.45
N ARG A 771 -9.12 -2.40 -40.97
CA ARG A 771 -9.39 -1.81 -39.64
C ARG A 771 -10.53 -2.56 -38.96
N LYS A 772 -10.60 -2.47 -37.63
CA LYS A 772 -11.69 -3.01 -36.83
C LYS A 772 -12.27 -1.90 -35.97
N ASP A 773 -13.58 -1.68 -36.05
CA ASP A 773 -14.23 -0.65 -35.25
C ASP A 773 -14.55 -1.10 -33.81
N SER A 774 -15.03 -0.17 -33.00
CA SER A 774 -15.37 -0.41 -31.59
C SER A 774 -16.53 -1.42 -31.40
N ALA A 775 -17.32 -1.69 -32.44
CA ALA A 775 -18.38 -2.70 -32.43
C ALA A 775 -17.87 -4.08 -32.88
N GLY A 776 -16.58 -4.20 -33.22
CA GLY A 776 -15.94 -5.46 -33.61
C GLY A 776 -16.09 -5.80 -35.10
N TYR A 777 -16.59 -4.88 -35.93
CA TYR A 777 -16.67 -5.08 -37.38
C TYR A 777 -15.33 -4.76 -38.03
N VAL A 778 -14.91 -5.66 -38.90
CA VAL A 778 -13.70 -5.59 -39.71
C VAL A 778 -14.04 -5.05 -41.08
N TRP A 779 -13.27 -4.06 -41.51
CA TRP A 779 -13.39 -3.41 -42.80
C TRP A 779 -12.10 -3.61 -43.58
N LEU A 780 -12.22 -4.05 -44.82
CA LEU A 780 -11.11 -4.20 -45.78
C LEU A 780 -11.22 -3.13 -46.86
N TYR A 781 -10.08 -2.56 -47.24
CA TYR A 781 -9.98 -1.52 -48.26
C TYR A 781 -8.74 -1.75 -49.12
N GLY A 782 -8.83 -1.38 -50.39
CA GLY A 782 -7.66 -1.39 -51.27
C GLY A 782 -7.97 -1.80 -52.70
N LEU A 783 -7.06 -1.45 -53.59
CA LEU A 783 -6.98 -1.97 -54.95
C LEU A 783 -5.70 -2.77 -55.09
N ILE A 784 -5.84 -4.04 -55.49
CA ILE A 784 -4.71 -4.95 -55.70
C ILE A 784 -4.58 -5.32 -57.17
N SER A 785 -3.37 -5.62 -57.61
CA SER A 785 -3.02 -6.07 -58.96
C SER A 785 -1.96 -7.18 -58.92
N GLY A 786 -1.62 -7.76 -60.07
CA GLY A 786 -0.65 -8.85 -60.15
C GLY A 786 -1.18 -10.17 -59.59
N GLY A 787 -0.26 -10.95 -59.05
CA GLY A 787 -0.55 -12.17 -58.30
C GLY A 787 -0.84 -13.42 -59.13
N ILE A 788 -0.75 -14.58 -58.48
CA ILE A 788 -1.06 -15.88 -59.09
C ILE A 788 -2.50 -16.26 -58.73
N PRO A 789 -3.41 -16.47 -59.71
CA PRO A 789 -4.79 -16.87 -59.46
C PRO A 789 -4.93 -18.05 -58.51
N GLY A 790 -5.89 -18.00 -57.58
CA GLY A 790 -6.15 -19.06 -56.61
C GLY A 790 -5.18 -19.12 -55.42
N THR A 791 -4.15 -18.28 -55.36
CA THR A 791 -3.25 -18.16 -54.19
C THR A 791 -3.71 -17.07 -53.22
N ALA A 792 -3.16 -17.06 -52.00
CA ALA A 792 -3.51 -16.06 -51.00
C ALA A 792 -2.97 -14.68 -51.39
N ILE A 793 -3.83 -13.67 -51.41
CA ILE A 793 -3.48 -12.26 -51.58
C ILE A 793 -2.74 -11.75 -50.35
N SER A 794 -3.25 -12.07 -49.16
CA SER A 794 -2.67 -11.68 -47.87
C SER A 794 -3.30 -12.50 -46.73
N ILE A 795 -2.79 -12.31 -45.51
CA ILE A 795 -3.27 -12.99 -44.30
C ILE A 795 -3.64 -11.94 -43.25
N LEU A 796 -4.87 -12.04 -42.74
CA LEU A 796 -5.37 -11.19 -41.65
C LEU A 796 -4.71 -11.52 -40.30
N PRO A 797 -4.34 -10.50 -39.51
CA PRO A 797 -3.91 -10.67 -38.13
C PRO A 797 -4.97 -11.36 -37.27
N LYS A 798 -4.54 -12.07 -36.23
CA LYS A 798 -5.44 -12.64 -35.21
C LYS A 798 -6.29 -11.51 -34.60
N GLY A 799 -7.59 -11.75 -34.41
CA GLY A 799 -8.56 -10.75 -33.95
C GLY A 799 -9.18 -9.88 -35.06
N PHE A 800 -8.83 -10.10 -36.34
CA PHE A 800 -9.48 -9.53 -37.54
C PHE A 800 -10.08 -10.60 -38.46
N ARG A 801 -9.94 -11.88 -38.11
CA ARG A 801 -10.35 -13.03 -38.92
C ARG A 801 -11.85 -13.29 -38.74
N PRO A 802 -12.57 -13.78 -39.75
CA PRO A 802 -13.96 -14.17 -39.59
C PRO A 802 -14.07 -15.55 -38.92
N LYS A 803 -15.17 -15.80 -38.21
CA LYS A 803 -15.45 -17.11 -37.58
C LYS A 803 -15.67 -18.25 -38.60
N HIS A 804 -16.20 -17.91 -39.78
CA HIS A 804 -16.49 -18.84 -40.88
C HIS A 804 -15.96 -18.28 -42.20
N SER A 805 -15.84 -19.12 -43.24
CA SER A 805 -15.43 -18.62 -44.56
C SER A 805 -16.48 -17.65 -45.11
N LEU A 806 -16.04 -16.45 -45.49
CA LEU A 806 -16.88 -15.44 -46.13
C LEU A 806 -16.52 -15.34 -47.61
N THR A 807 -17.50 -15.11 -48.48
CA THR A 807 -17.28 -14.90 -49.91
C THR A 807 -18.05 -13.68 -50.38
N PHE A 808 -17.36 -12.77 -51.08
CA PHE A 808 -17.91 -11.51 -51.56
C PHE A 808 -17.75 -11.42 -53.07
N ALA A 809 -18.77 -10.93 -53.76
CA ALA A 809 -18.63 -10.52 -55.15
C ALA A 809 -18.01 -9.12 -55.19
N VAL A 810 -16.93 -8.95 -55.96
CA VAL A 810 -16.21 -7.69 -56.08
C VAL A 810 -15.96 -7.32 -57.54
N PRO A 811 -15.93 -6.03 -57.88
CA PRO A 811 -15.50 -5.60 -59.20
C PRO A 811 -14.00 -5.82 -59.38
N PHE A 812 -13.62 -6.17 -60.61
CA PHE A 812 -12.25 -6.16 -61.09
C PHE A 812 -12.20 -5.63 -62.52
N TYR A 813 -11.04 -5.16 -62.96
CA TYR A 813 -10.79 -4.73 -64.32
C TYR A 813 -9.66 -5.55 -64.94
N SER A 814 -9.87 -5.99 -66.19
CA SER A 814 -8.82 -6.55 -67.04
C SER A 814 -8.96 -6.03 -68.48
N GLU A 815 -7.84 -5.82 -69.17
CA GLU A 815 -7.79 -5.52 -70.60
C GLU A 815 -8.12 -6.74 -71.48
N ARG A 816 -8.20 -7.94 -70.89
CA ARG A 816 -8.43 -9.19 -71.61
C ARG A 816 -9.28 -10.15 -70.77
N ASN A 817 -10.61 -9.95 -70.77
CA ASN A 817 -11.53 -10.90 -70.12
C ASN A 817 -11.55 -12.26 -70.86
N ALA A 818 -12.14 -13.27 -70.22
CA ALA A 818 -12.19 -14.64 -70.74
C ALA A 818 -12.95 -14.78 -72.08
N ASP A 819 -13.78 -13.79 -72.44
CA ASP A 819 -14.51 -13.68 -73.70
C ASP A 819 -13.78 -12.85 -74.78
N GLY A 820 -12.57 -12.35 -74.48
CA GLY A 820 -11.77 -11.54 -75.39
C GLY A 820 -12.11 -10.05 -75.43
N SER A 821 -13.08 -9.58 -74.64
CA SER A 821 -13.39 -8.15 -74.46
C SER A 821 -12.62 -7.57 -73.26
N GLY A 822 -12.06 -6.36 -73.36
CA GLY A 822 -11.47 -5.66 -72.22
C GLY A 822 -12.53 -4.82 -71.49
N GLY A 823 -12.54 -4.81 -70.15
CA GLY A 823 -13.52 -4.05 -69.37
C GLY A 823 -13.64 -4.43 -67.89
N GLU A 824 -14.49 -3.72 -67.15
CA GLU A 824 -14.84 -4.05 -65.77
C GLU A 824 -15.79 -5.25 -65.71
N ALA A 825 -15.49 -6.19 -64.83
CA ALA A 825 -16.25 -7.40 -64.58
C ALA A 825 -16.33 -7.70 -63.08
N THR A 826 -16.96 -8.81 -62.70
CA THR A 826 -17.07 -9.22 -61.28
C THR A 826 -16.34 -10.54 -61.03
N THR A 827 -15.67 -10.63 -59.88
CA THR A 827 -15.02 -11.84 -59.38
C THR A 827 -15.41 -12.08 -57.93
N ARG A 828 -14.90 -13.15 -57.32
CA ARG A 828 -15.19 -13.49 -55.92
C ARG A 828 -13.92 -13.44 -55.07
N ILE A 829 -14.03 -12.77 -53.93
CA ILE A 829 -13.02 -12.80 -52.87
C ILE A 829 -13.51 -13.68 -51.74
N LYS A 830 -12.70 -14.65 -51.35
CA LYS A 830 -12.95 -15.52 -50.19
C LYS A 830 -12.02 -15.13 -49.04
N ILE A 831 -12.58 -14.96 -47.85
CA ILE A 831 -11.82 -14.81 -46.60
C ILE A 831 -12.02 -16.07 -45.77
N ALA A 832 -10.96 -16.81 -45.50
CA ALA A 832 -11.01 -18.05 -44.72
C ALA A 832 -10.83 -17.79 -43.20
N PRO A 833 -11.29 -18.70 -42.31
CA PRO A 833 -11.16 -18.54 -40.86
C PRO A 833 -9.71 -18.42 -40.36
N ASN A 834 -8.74 -18.95 -41.11
CA ASN A 834 -7.31 -18.80 -40.80
C ASN A 834 -6.76 -17.39 -41.15
N GLY A 835 -7.60 -16.51 -41.69
CA GLY A 835 -7.26 -15.15 -42.10
C GLY A 835 -6.82 -15.00 -43.55
N GLY A 836 -6.68 -16.09 -44.32
CA GLY A 836 -6.27 -16.00 -45.73
C GLY A 836 -7.33 -15.34 -46.60
N ILE A 837 -6.90 -14.37 -47.42
CA ILE A 837 -7.73 -13.68 -48.43
C ILE A 837 -7.37 -14.26 -49.80
N PHE A 838 -8.36 -14.74 -50.55
CA PHE A 838 -8.16 -15.43 -51.84
C PHE A 838 -9.03 -14.80 -52.92
N SER A 839 -8.50 -14.69 -54.14
CA SER A 839 -9.30 -14.35 -55.31
C SER A 839 -9.57 -15.57 -56.19
N ASN A 840 -10.81 -15.68 -56.67
CA ASN A 840 -11.23 -16.65 -57.67
C ASN A 840 -11.24 -16.06 -59.10
N THR A 841 -10.43 -15.03 -59.37
CA THR A 841 -10.30 -14.48 -60.72
C THR A 841 -9.74 -15.56 -61.67
N PRO A 842 -10.38 -15.85 -62.80
CA PRO A 842 -9.94 -16.92 -63.71
C PRO A 842 -8.70 -16.55 -64.54
N ILE A 843 -8.16 -15.33 -64.37
CA ILE A 843 -7.10 -14.74 -65.19
C ILE A 843 -6.08 -14.07 -64.28
N GLN A 844 -4.80 -14.18 -64.61
CA GLN A 844 -3.72 -13.46 -63.95
C GLN A 844 -3.75 -11.99 -64.35
N LEU A 845 -3.73 -11.09 -63.35
CA LEU A 845 -3.77 -9.64 -63.59
C LEU A 845 -2.36 -9.09 -63.81
N SER A 846 -2.25 -8.07 -64.65
CA SER A 846 -1.00 -7.34 -64.94
C SER A 846 -0.98 -6.00 -64.24
N ALA A 847 -0.02 -5.83 -63.33
CA ALA A 847 0.26 -4.55 -62.68
C ALA A 847 0.72 -3.48 -63.67
N GLU A 848 1.48 -3.86 -64.70
CA GLU A 848 1.98 -2.95 -65.74
C GLU A 848 0.87 -2.36 -66.62
N LYS A 849 -0.25 -3.09 -66.76
CA LYS A 849 -1.42 -2.68 -67.54
C LYS A 849 -2.50 -2.00 -66.69
N GLY A 850 -2.23 -1.75 -65.41
CA GLY A 850 -3.19 -1.13 -64.50
C GLY A 850 -4.44 -1.97 -64.23
N GLU A 851 -4.37 -3.29 -64.37
CA GLU A 851 -5.48 -4.18 -64.01
C GLU A 851 -5.65 -4.23 -62.49
N TRP A 852 -6.86 -4.46 -61.97
CA TRP A 852 -7.08 -4.42 -60.52
C TRP A 852 -8.28 -5.22 -60.05
N ILE A 853 -8.27 -5.63 -58.77
CA ILE A 853 -9.44 -6.13 -58.02
C ILE A 853 -9.69 -5.21 -56.84
N SER A 854 -10.96 -4.87 -56.61
CA SER A 854 -11.36 -4.11 -55.42
C SER A 854 -11.51 -5.01 -54.21
N LEU A 855 -10.88 -4.61 -53.10
CA LEU A 855 -11.05 -5.22 -51.79
C LEU A 855 -11.89 -4.35 -50.86
N HIS A 856 -12.73 -3.47 -51.42
CA HIS A 856 -13.73 -2.73 -50.68
C HIS A 856 -14.93 -3.64 -50.38
N LEU A 857 -14.80 -4.43 -49.31
CA LEU A 857 -15.78 -5.44 -48.94
C LEU A 857 -16.80 -4.89 -47.94
N PRO A 858 -18.04 -5.38 -47.93
CA PRO A 858 -18.95 -5.19 -46.81
C PRO A 858 -18.29 -5.65 -45.48
N PRO A 859 -18.51 -4.92 -44.37
CA PRO A 859 -17.89 -5.24 -43.11
C PRO A 859 -18.41 -6.57 -42.54
N TYR A 860 -17.57 -7.25 -41.75
CA TYR A 860 -17.94 -8.49 -41.06
C TYR A 860 -17.44 -8.52 -39.62
N LEU A 861 -18.10 -9.25 -38.74
CA LEU A 861 -17.66 -9.40 -37.35
C LEU A 861 -16.39 -10.25 -37.24
N ALA A 862 -15.40 -9.75 -36.50
CA ALA A 862 -14.20 -10.52 -36.15
C ALA A 862 -14.54 -11.75 -35.28
N GLU A 863 -13.64 -12.73 -35.26
CA GLU A 863 -13.61 -13.79 -34.26
C GLU A 863 -13.67 -13.15 -32.86
N GLN A 864 -14.73 -13.49 -32.12
CA GLN A 864 -14.90 -13.13 -30.72
C GLN A 864 -14.14 -14.10 -29.83
#